data_AF-A0A965MTP9-F1
#
_entry.id   AF-A0A965MTP9-F1
#
_cell.length_a   1.000
_cell.length_b   1.000
_cell.length_c   1.000
_cell.angle_alpha   90.00
_cell.angle_beta   90.00
_cell.angle_gamma   90.00
#
_symmetry.space_group_name_H-M   'P 1'
#
loop_
_entity.id
_entity.type
_entity.pdbx_description
1 polymer ?
#
loop_
_entity_poly.entity_id
_entity_poly.type
_entity_poly.pdbx_seq_one_letter_code
_entity_poly.pdbx_strand_id
1 'polypeptide(L)'
;NTLALGGDAVFENYANIERSASEDALLIIESARIRGVCLLAPWNLSCVSNPRMDYELVRLDYDDWSAPGAKPLIVPPHSSEFAFWKPEEKGYTASVAFDLMQKAFRPVAVIDESRRSQYHAGANVLRHLHVVNDSAQDLTGTLRVHLGGKLVHESTVAVKRGCVESVEVSWTIADVSTNGEHGYAVSLESHAGGDSWVSPWFLAKPFGSSRSLQGIAVTLVGSKGLSETFVKLGASVRCATSLDEVDPDVDRIVLVAPFTIKAAAASRLRVLLDAGLRVVLLEQTASIFPGSPMKEQSVVSAWKRSPLHPVFEGIGGGLLSFWGETPFPALDGDHFVIRSAYTKCDARHAACLADTGDGGFGNGDLEGQALLEIEDGAGLLLACQLLIGERFGDLPVAELLLTNMLRHAASWSSRSSVEVETTKEFSKSLLEKAAKGATIVVSNPTDAMLAEWGGALAVRLEARVDPHGIYQAVRATGAGHPLVQGVSHHDLCGIEKWTYSPSKLPNKVVASRLLIPAARLDELLVTAQRSALRELFVYEGGTEALRAHTASRFCYGNELAEYGVIAGVVRHGKGRVVFSLLDDTAEAPSRLVRHLNAIRRNAGEKLADRIWDVPAVESEKRSDGFPTRIHRCLETHDAESLSRLVAATMPLQDFFGSRQMLTQSRWEEIEIKDGWITAENAETVILAGTIHSPRARKNVETSLLNCPNPEEQVFCDFEGDGTVTFHLNTASIAQADLASRVLTIPDIDLEAGNNHYLIVWKPGKAGAKLRMDWRNIMRTPERTLMFF
;
A
#
# COMPACT_ATOMS: atom_id res chain seq x y z
N ASN A 1 -7.76 0.14 5.22
CA ASN A 1 -6.88 -1.04 5.24
C ASN A 1 -7.06 -1.96 4.03
N THR A 2 -8.24 -2.00 3.42
CA THR A 2 -8.58 -2.92 2.30
C THR A 2 -7.67 -2.83 1.08
N LEU A 3 -7.05 -1.68 0.81
CA LEU A 3 -6.14 -1.49 -0.33
C LEU A 3 -4.84 -2.30 -0.20
N ALA A 4 -4.36 -2.52 1.02
CA ALA A 4 -3.13 -3.27 1.26
C ALA A 4 -3.26 -4.74 0.84
N LEU A 5 -4.48 -5.28 0.79
CA LEU A 5 -4.76 -6.67 0.37
C LEU A 5 -5.51 -6.76 -0.96
N GLY A 6 -6.30 -5.74 -1.33
CA GLY A 6 -7.13 -5.74 -2.54
C GLY A 6 -6.57 -4.93 -3.71
N GLY A 7 -5.56 -4.10 -3.49
CA GLY A 7 -4.98 -3.24 -4.51
C GLY A 7 -6.01 -2.34 -5.17
N ASP A 8 -5.89 -2.13 -6.49
CA ASP A 8 -6.82 -1.27 -7.23
C ASP A 8 -8.13 -1.97 -7.64
N ALA A 9 -8.27 -3.28 -7.37
CA ALA A 9 -9.50 -4.02 -7.66
C ALA A 9 -10.67 -3.55 -6.76
N VAL A 10 -10.38 -2.98 -5.59
CA VAL A 10 -11.39 -2.45 -4.67
C VAL A 10 -12.14 -1.24 -5.23
N PHE A 11 -11.55 -0.55 -6.21
CA PHE A 11 -12.17 0.56 -6.91
C PHE A 11 -13.16 0.09 -7.98
N GLU A 12 -13.05 -1.15 -8.44
CA GLU A 12 -13.88 -1.67 -9.53
C GLU A 12 -15.21 -2.24 -9.03
N ASN A 13 -15.18 -2.91 -7.89
CA ASN A 13 -16.30 -3.68 -7.39
C ASN A 13 -16.33 -3.68 -5.86
N TYR A 14 -17.48 -3.35 -5.29
CA TYR A 14 -17.71 -3.34 -3.85
C TYR A 14 -17.43 -4.71 -3.19
N ALA A 15 -17.70 -5.81 -3.90
CA ALA A 15 -17.38 -7.15 -3.41
C ALA A 15 -15.86 -7.36 -3.17
N ASN A 16 -15.01 -6.65 -3.91
CA ASN A 16 -13.55 -6.69 -3.68
C ASN A 16 -13.17 -5.94 -2.39
N ILE A 17 -13.89 -4.86 -2.04
CA ILE A 17 -13.74 -4.17 -0.75
C ILE A 17 -14.10 -5.14 0.38
N GLU A 18 -15.28 -5.76 0.30
CA GLU A 18 -15.76 -6.70 1.32
C GLU A 18 -14.83 -7.90 1.49
N ARG A 19 -14.38 -8.50 0.39
CA ARG A 19 -13.41 -9.60 0.41
C ARG A 19 -12.12 -9.19 1.11
N SER A 20 -11.52 -8.06 0.69
CA SER A 20 -10.24 -7.60 1.25
C SER A 20 -10.38 -7.23 2.74
N ALA A 21 -11.50 -6.61 3.13
CA ALA A 21 -11.78 -6.31 4.54
C ALA A 21 -11.97 -7.59 5.38
N SER A 22 -12.57 -8.62 4.78
CA SER A 22 -12.80 -9.90 5.43
C SER A 22 -11.53 -10.74 5.54
N GLU A 23 -10.63 -10.63 4.55
CA GLU A 23 -9.29 -11.22 4.60
C GLU A 23 -8.44 -10.54 5.69
N ASP A 24 -8.46 -9.20 5.76
CA ASP A 24 -7.82 -8.43 6.84
C ASP A 24 -8.34 -8.87 8.22
N ALA A 25 -9.66 -8.90 8.38
CA ALA A 25 -10.30 -9.35 9.62
C ALA A 25 -9.98 -10.82 9.96
N LEU A 26 -9.97 -11.73 8.99
CA LEU A 26 -9.58 -13.13 9.18
C LEU A 26 -8.16 -13.22 9.74
N LEU A 27 -7.20 -12.51 9.14
CA LEU A 27 -5.81 -12.52 9.59
C LEU A 27 -5.66 -11.98 11.02
N ILE A 28 -6.34 -10.88 11.32
CA ILE A 28 -6.35 -10.28 12.67
C ILE A 28 -6.99 -11.23 13.68
N ILE A 29 -8.14 -11.84 13.35
CA ILE A 29 -8.87 -12.75 14.23
C ILE A 29 -8.06 -14.01 14.50
N GLU A 30 -7.50 -14.65 13.48
CA GLU A 30 -6.65 -15.83 13.65
C GLU A 30 -5.43 -15.51 14.52
N SER A 31 -4.76 -14.38 14.26
CA SER A 31 -3.62 -13.92 15.05
C SER A 31 -3.97 -13.61 16.51
N ALA A 32 -5.15 -13.01 16.75
CA ALA A 32 -5.65 -12.74 18.09
C ALA A 32 -6.00 -14.03 18.85
N ARG A 33 -6.66 -15.00 18.18
CA ARG A 33 -7.03 -16.29 18.78
C ARG A 33 -5.83 -17.07 19.28
N ILE A 34 -4.75 -17.13 18.49
CA ILE A 34 -3.55 -17.86 18.91
C ILE A 34 -2.83 -17.20 20.11
N ARG A 35 -3.11 -15.91 20.35
CA ARG A 35 -2.62 -15.13 21.50
C ARG A 35 -3.58 -15.19 22.70
N GLY A 36 -4.60 -16.05 22.64
CA GLY A 36 -5.56 -16.26 23.73
C GLY A 36 -6.66 -15.21 23.81
N VAL A 37 -6.86 -14.38 22.78
CA VAL A 37 -7.99 -13.45 22.73
C VAL A 37 -9.27 -14.25 22.49
N CYS A 38 -10.19 -14.20 23.45
CA CYS A 38 -11.40 -15.01 23.47
C CYS A 38 -12.69 -14.26 23.08
N LEU A 39 -12.62 -12.94 22.87
CA LEU A 39 -13.77 -12.11 22.50
C LEU A 39 -13.41 -11.19 21.34
N LEU A 40 -13.93 -11.50 20.15
CA LEU A 40 -13.73 -10.73 18.93
C LEU A 40 -15.09 -10.51 18.26
N ALA A 41 -15.39 -9.27 17.89
CA ALA A 41 -16.62 -8.91 17.23
C ALA A 41 -16.31 -7.97 16.05
N PRO A 42 -16.22 -8.48 14.81
CA PRO A 42 -16.00 -7.65 13.63
C PRO A 42 -17.29 -6.92 13.25
N TRP A 43 -17.72 -5.97 14.11
CA TRP A 43 -19.00 -5.26 14.03
C TRP A 43 -19.35 -4.78 12.63
N ASN A 44 -18.38 -4.16 11.94
CA ASN A 44 -18.62 -3.63 10.61
C ASN A 44 -18.94 -4.72 9.58
N LEU A 45 -18.29 -5.89 9.66
CA LEU A 45 -18.54 -6.99 8.73
C LEU A 45 -19.82 -7.77 9.07
N SER A 46 -20.21 -7.81 10.35
CA SER A 46 -21.40 -8.53 10.79
C SER A 46 -22.69 -7.71 10.69
N CYS A 47 -22.61 -6.38 10.76
CA CYS A 47 -23.78 -5.51 10.93
C CYS A 47 -23.97 -4.47 9.81
N VAL A 48 -22.95 -4.16 9.00
CA VAL A 48 -23.07 -3.09 7.96
C VAL A 48 -22.76 -3.53 6.53
N SER A 49 -22.46 -4.81 6.31
CA SER A 49 -22.17 -5.38 4.97
C SER A 49 -23.11 -6.52 4.55
N ASN A 50 -24.12 -6.87 5.36
CA ASN A 50 -25.06 -7.93 4.95
C ASN A 50 -26.00 -7.42 3.83
N PRO A 51 -26.11 -8.15 2.71
CA PRO A 51 -27.03 -7.80 1.64
C PRO A 51 -28.49 -7.87 2.10
N ARG A 52 -29.24 -6.82 1.80
CA ARG A 52 -30.66 -6.62 2.10
C ARG A 52 -31.42 -6.77 0.79
N MET A 53 -31.79 -8.00 0.44
CA MET A 53 -32.20 -8.35 -0.93
C MET A 53 -33.69 -8.24 -1.22
N ASP A 54 -34.52 -7.84 -0.26
CA ASP A 54 -35.95 -7.61 -0.53
C ASP A 54 -36.14 -6.27 -1.27
N TYR A 55 -36.55 -6.35 -2.52
CA TYR A 55 -36.77 -5.20 -3.41
C TYR A 55 -38.15 -4.55 -3.24
N GLU A 56 -39.08 -5.26 -2.62
CA GLU A 56 -40.47 -4.83 -2.46
C GLU A 56 -40.79 -4.46 -1.01
N LEU A 57 -41.77 -3.58 -0.85
CA LEU A 57 -42.30 -3.24 0.47
C LEU A 57 -43.10 -4.42 1.01
N VAL A 58 -42.66 -4.95 2.14
CA VAL A 58 -43.34 -6.05 2.83
C VAL A 58 -44.31 -5.49 3.85
N ARG A 59 -45.56 -5.94 3.79
CA ARG A 59 -46.57 -5.67 4.83
C ARG A 59 -46.72 -6.91 5.69
N LEU A 60 -46.63 -6.71 6.99
CA LEU A 60 -46.70 -7.78 7.97
C LEU A 60 -48.00 -7.65 8.76
N ASP A 61 -48.60 -8.79 9.03
CA ASP A 61 -49.74 -8.92 9.93
C ASP A 61 -49.39 -9.92 11.04
N TYR A 62 -50.02 -9.76 12.20
CA TYR A 62 -49.72 -10.55 13.38
C TYR A 62 -51.01 -11.11 13.98
N ASP A 63 -51.07 -12.43 14.09
CA ASP A 63 -52.23 -13.12 14.66
C ASP A 63 -52.38 -12.85 16.17
N ASP A 64 -51.26 -12.68 16.88
CA ASP A 64 -51.23 -12.40 18.32
C ASP A 64 -50.56 -11.07 18.63
N TRP A 65 -51.37 -10.04 18.87
CA TRP A 65 -50.93 -8.72 19.28
C TRP A 65 -50.48 -8.64 20.74
N SER A 66 -50.77 -9.65 21.56
CA SER A 66 -50.38 -9.70 22.98
C SER A 66 -48.98 -10.27 23.21
N ALA A 67 -48.41 -10.99 22.23
CA ALA A 67 -47.05 -11.51 22.30
C ALA A 67 -45.99 -10.41 22.54
N PRO A 68 -44.95 -10.64 23.36
CA PRO A 68 -43.91 -9.64 23.62
C PRO A 68 -43.02 -9.39 22.39
N GLY A 69 -42.45 -8.18 22.28
CA GLY A 69 -41.52 -7.79 21.21
C GLY A 69 -42.06 -6.72 20.25
N ALA A 70 -41.19 -6.20 19.39
CA ALA A 70 -41.56 -5.24 18.36
C ALA A 70 -42.32 -5.93 17.22
N LYS A 71 -43.43 -5.34 16.78
CA LYS A 71 -44.28 -5.84 15.68
C LYS A 71 -44.21 -4.86 14.50
N PRO A 72 -43.16 -4.88 13.68
CA PRO A 72 -43.08 -4.01 12.51
C PRO A 72 -44.24 -4.35 11.56
N LEU A 73 -45.05 -3.35 11.21
CA LEU A 73 -46.14 -3.51 10.24
C LEU A 73 -45.67 -3.46 8.79
N ILE A 74 -44.50 -2.85 8.58
CA ILE A 74 -43.95 -2.56 7.27
C ILE A 74 -42.44 -2.78 7.35
N VAL A 75 -41.91 -3.46 6.34
CA VAL A 75 -40.48 -3.53 6.07
C VAL A 75 -40.23 -2.91 4.69
N PRO A 76 -39.62 -1.72 4.62
CA PRO A 76 -39.28 -1.09 3.35
C PRO A 76 -38.28 -1.92 2.52
N PRO A 77 -38.21 -1.72 1.19
CA PRO A 77 -37.18 -2.31 0.35
C PRO A 77 -35.77 -2.06 0.90
N HIS A 78 -34.90 -3.07 0.83
CA HIS A 78 -33.50 -3.01 1.22
C HIS A 78 -33.26 -2.52 2.67
N SER A 79 -34.23 -2.68 3.58
CA SER A 79 -34.14 -2.16 4.95
C SER A 79 -33.76 -3.21 5.99
N SER A 80 -34.11 -4.48 5.76
CA SER A 80 -33.81 -5.59 6.67
C SER A 80 -32.77 -6.53 6.08
N GLU A 81 -31.85 -6.98 6.93
CA GLU A 81 -30.87 -8.02 6.63
C GLU A 81 -31.47 -9.43 6.76
N PHE A 82 -32.56 -9.52 7.52
CA PHE A 82 -33.28 -10.76 7.77
C PHE A 82 -34.70 -10.68 7.23
N ALA A 83 -35.06 -11.63 6.37
CA ALA A 83 -36.42 -11.87 5.90
C ALA A 83 -37.16 -12.83 6.84
N PHE A 84 -37.32 -12.46 8.11
CA PHE A 84 -37.97 -13.30 9.13
C PHE A 84 -39.45 -13.61 8.84
N TRP A 85 -40.06 -12.88 7.90
CA TRP A 85 -41.40 -13.14 7.37
C TRP A 85 -41.45 -14.24 6.30
N LYS A 86 -40.30 -14.80 5.92
CA LYS A 86 -40.16 -15.95 5.01
C LYS A 86 -39.61 -17.15 5.79
N PRO A 87 -40.39 -17.75 6.71
CA PRO A 87 -39.90 -18.76 7.65
C PRO A 87 -39.42 -20.06 6.99
N GLU A 88 -39.88 -20.35 5.77
CA GLU A 88 -39.48 -21.53 5.00
C GLU A 88 -38.17 -21.33 4.22
N GLU A 89 -37.66 -20.10 4.17
CA GLU A 89 -36.38 -19.77 3.54
C GLU A 89 -35.28 -19.60 4.60
N LYS A 90 -34.02 -19.54 4.15
CA LYS A 90 -32.89 -19.22 5.04
C LYS A 90 -33.08 -17.89 5.78
N GLY A 91 -33.88 -16.98 5.22
CA GLY A 91 -34.20 -15.68 5.79
C GLY A 91 -33.06 -14.68 5.75
N TYR A 92 -31.93 -14.97 5.08
CA TYR A 92 -30.83 -14.03 4.87
C TYR A 92 -30.05 -14.34 3.60
N THR A 93 -29.32 -13.35 3.08
CA THR A 93 -28.38 -13.51 1.97
C THR A 93 -26.94 -13.43 2.48
N ALA A 94 -26.13 -14.44 2.19
CA ALA A 94 -24.72 -14.43 2.56
C ALA A 94 -23.93 -13.46 1.65
N SER A 95 -23.12 -12.59 2.26
CA SER A 95 -22.16 -11.76 1.54
C SER A 95 -20.90 -12.55 1.18
N VAL A 96 -19.99 -11.93 0.41
CA VAL A 96 -18.66 -12.50 0.14
C VAL A 96 -17.78 -12.61 1.39
N ALA A 97 -18.15 -11.93 2.49
CA ALA A 97 -17.46 -12.00 3.77
C ALA A 97 -17.81 -13.27 4.56
N PHE A 98 -18.97 -13.88 4.30
CA PHE A 98 -19.56 -14.89 5.19
C PHE A 98 -18.65 -16.10 5.37
N ASP A 99 -18.14 -16.68 4.28
CA ASP A 99 -17.28 -17.87 4.33
C ASP A 99 -15.95 -17.58 5.04
N LEU A 100 -15.40 -16.37 4.85
CA LEU A 100 -14.16 -15.95 5.52
C LEU A 100 -14.38 -15.75 7.02
N MET A 101 -15.52 -15.19 7.43
CA MET A 101 -15.85 -15.05 8.85
C MET A 101 -16.20 -16.39 9.50
N GLN A 102 -16.93 -17.26 8.79
CA GLN A 102 -17.17 -18.63 9.25
C GLN A 102 -15.84 -19.38 9.45
N LYS A 103 -14.90 -19.23 8.52
CA LYS A 103 -13.54 -19.75 8.68
C LYS A 103 -12.89 -19.13 9.92
N ALA A 104 -12.86 -17.79 10.06
CA ALA A 104 -12.19 -17.11 11.18
C ALA A 104 -12.67 -17.59 12.56
N PHE A 105 -13.96 -17.90 12.70
CA PHE A 105 -14.60 -18.30 13.96
C PHE A 105 -14.87 -19.81 14.12
N ARG A 106 -14.30 -20.65 13.26
CA ARG A 106 -14.45 -22.10 13.39
C ARG A 106 -13.95 -22.60 14.77
N PRO A 107 -14.70 -23.47 15.48
CA PRO A 107 -14.40 -23.85 16.87
C PRO A 107 -13.06 -24.57 17.04
N VAL A 108 -12.71 -25.45 16.11
CA VAL A 108 -11.41 -26.10 16.03
C VAL A 108 -10.69 -25.52 14.82
N ALA A 109 -9.52 -24.94 15.02
CA ALA A 109 -8.77 -24.30 13.95
C ALA A 109 -7.30 -24.74 13.95
N VAL A 110 -6.79 -25.04 12.76
CA VAL A 110 -5.35 -25.06 12.49
C VAL A 110 -4.98 -23.79 11.73
N ILE A 111 -3.96 -23.08 12.24
CA ILE A 111 -3.56 -21.75 11.76
C ILE A 111 -2.05 -21.76 11.51
N ASP A 112 -1.67 -21.33 10.31
CA ASP A 112 -0.29 -20.96 9.97
C ASP A 112 -0.22 -19.43 9.90
N GLU A 113 0.50 -18.79 10.83
CA GLU A 113 0.64 -17.33 10.84
C GLU A 113 1.56 -16.82 9.72
N SER A 114 2.49 -17.66 9.24
CA SER A 114 3.37 -17.28 8.17
C SER A 114 2.60 -17.20 6.86
N ARG A 115 2.74 -16.05 6.19
CA ARG A 115 2.14 -15.81 4.88
C ARG A 115 3.14 -15.97 3.74
N ARG A 116 4.42 -16.27 4.04
CA ARG A 116 5.42 -16.58 3.01
C ARG A 116 4.96 -17.81 2.23
N SER A 117 4.89 -17.65 0.93
CA SER A 117 4.32 -18.65 0.02
C SER A 117 5.29 -19.02 -1.11
N GLN A 118 6.58 -18.71 -0.97
CA GLN A 118 7.54 -18.96 -2.04
C GLN A 118 8.90 -19.43 -1.54
N TYR A 119 9.42 -20.46 -2.21
CA TYR A 119 10.64 -21.18 -1.81
C TYR A 119 11.41 -21.73 -3.01
N HIS A 120 12.72 -21.80 -2.87
CA HIS A 120 13.56 -22.62 -3.74
C HIS A 120 13.54 -24.09 -3.27
N ALA A 121 13.67 -25.02 -4.22
CA ALA A 121 14.00 -26.40 -3.89
C ALA A 121 15.33 -26.49 -3.14
N GLY A 122 15.39 -27.39 -2.17
CA GLY A 122 16.49 -27.51 -1.22
C GLY A 122 16.42 -26.53 -0.03
N ALA A 123 15.51 -25.56 -0.02
CA ALA A 123 15.31 -24.69 1.13
C ALA A 123 14.74 -25.47 2.32
N ASN A 124 15.23 -25.19 3.52
CA ASN A 124 14.61 -25.66 4.75
C ASN A 124 13.48 -24.71 5.12
N VAL A 125 12.29 -25.28 5.31
CA VAL A 125 11.12 -24.56 5.79
C VAL A 125 10.95 -24.85 7.27
N LEU A 126 10.71 -23.78 8.03
CA LEU A 126 10.29 -23.82 9.43
C LEU A 126 8.91 -23.17 9.52
N ARG A 127 7.99 -23.82 10.22
CA ARG A 127 6.65 -23.30 10.49
C ARG A 127 6.26 -23.51 11.95
N HIS A 128 5.56 -22.52 12.49
CA HIS A 128 4.86 -22.63 13.76
C HIS A 128 3.38 -22.75 13.44
N LEU A 129 2.85 -23.97 13.60
CA LEU A 129 1.45 -24.27 13.35
C LEU A 129 0.71 -24.23 14.67
N HIS A 130 -0.40 -23.49 14.71
CA HIS A 130 -1.20 -23.33 15.91
C HIS A 130 -2.48 -24.13 15.81
N VAL A 131 -2.80 -24.89 16.86
CA VAL A 131 -4.08 -25.59 16.99
C VAL A 131 -4.88 -24.95 18.10
N VAL A 132 -5.99 -24.32 17.72
CA VAL A 132 -6.94 -23.66 18.61
C VAL A 132 -8.10 -24.59 18.88
N ASN A 133 -8.45 -24.78 20.16
CA ASN A 133 -9.58 -25.58 20.59
C ASN A 133 -10.58 -24.73 21.39
N ASP A 134 -11.52 -24.09 20.69
CA ASP A 134 -12.66 -23.39 21.30
C ASP A 134 -13.88 -24.30 21.50
N SER A 135 -13.70 -25.63 21.38
CA SER A 135 -14.77 -26.60 21.60
C SER A 135 -15.03 -26.85 23.09
N ALA A 136 -16.12 -27.57 23.40
CA ALA A 136 -16.49 -27.90 24.77
C ALA A 136 -15.63 -29.01 25.42
N GLN A 137 -14.76 -29.68 24.65
CA GLN A 137 -14.01 -30.87 25.07
C GLN A 137 -12.51 -30.69 24.79
N ASP A 138 -11.69 -31.47 25.50
CA ASP A 138 -10.27 -31.57 25.15
C ASP A 138 -10.12 -32.25 23.78
N LEU A 139 -9.15 -31.80 23.00
CA LEU A 139 -8.89 -32.27 21.66
C LEU A 139 -7.62 -33.09 21.64
N THR A 140 -7.63 -34.21 20.92
CA THR A 140 -6.43 -34.98 20.55
C THR A 140 -6.61 -35.43 19.12
N GLY A 141 -5.64 -35.09 18.27
CA GLY A 141 -5.73 -35.32 16.84
C GLY A 141 -4.38 -35.46 16.16
N THR A 142 -4.42 -35.81 14.89
CA THR A 142 -3.26 -35.93 14.02
C THR A 142 -3.17 -34.69 13.12
N LEU A 143 -2.04 -34.00 13.20
CA LEU A 143 -1.68 -32.87 12.35
C LEU A 143 -0.86 -33.38 11.17
N ARG A 144 -1.26 -33.03 9.95
CA ARG A 144 -0.56 -33.42 8.71
C ARG A 144 -0.28 -32.21 7.85
N VAL A 145 0.93 -32.14 7.32
CA VAL A 145 1.35 -31.11 6.36
C VAL A 145 1.59 -31.76 5.01
N HIS A 146 0.93 -31.23 3.99
CA HIS A 146 1.06 -31.66 2.60
C HIS A 146 1.60 -30.52 1.74
N LEU A 147 2.51 -30.87 0.82
CA LEU A 147 3.01 -29.96 -0.21
C LEU A 147 2.97 -30.67 -1.57
N GLY A 148 2.27 -30.06 -2.54
CA GLY A 148 2.06 -30.68 -3.86
C GLY A 148 1.38 -32.05 -3.77
N GLY A 149 0.50 -32.24 -2.77
CA GLY A 149 -0.18 -33.51 -2.51
C GLY A 149 0.65 -34.58 -1.79
N LYS A 150 1.93 -34.32 -1.48
CA LYS A 150 2.79 -35.25 -0.73
C LYS A 150 2.80 -34.89 0.75
N LEU A 151 2.66 -35.89 1.62
CA LEU A 151 2.84 -35.73 3.06
C LEU A 151 4.32 -35.42 3.36
N VAL A 152 4.59 -34.29 4.01
CA VAL A 152 5.95 -33.85 4.39
C VAL A 152 6.17 -33.86 5.90
N HIS A 153 5.10 -33.81 6.69
CA HIS A 153 5.16 -33.90 8.14
C HIS A 153 3.87 -34.49 8.72
N GLU A 154 3.99 -35.29 9.77
CA GLU A 154 2.88 -35.81 10.56
C GLU A 154 3.26 -35.80 12.04
N SER A 155 2.36 -35.32 12.90
CA SER A 155 2.53 -35.32 14.35
C SER A 155 1.19 -35.46 15.07
N THR A 156 1.24 -35.82 16.36
CA THR A 156 0.06 -35.84 17.22
C THR A 156 0.05 -34.59 18.10
N VAL A 157 -1.12 -33.98 18.26
CA VAL A 157 -1.32 -32.79 19.08
C VAL A 157 -2.47 -33.02 20.05
N ALA A 158 -2.31 -32.54 21.29
CA ALA A 158 -3.34 -32.59 22.32
C ALA A 158 -3.54 -31.18 22.90
N VAL A 159 -4.75 -30.65 22.79
CA VAL A 159 -5.09 -29.26 23.15
C VAL A 159 -6.27 -29.27 24.11
N LYS A 160 -6.09 -28.69 25.29
CA LYS A 160 -7.20 -28.56 26.26
C LYS A 160 -8.30 -27.65 25.72
N ARG A 161 -9.53 -27.83 26.21
CA ARG A 161 -10.64 -26.91 25.90
C ARG A 161 -10.28 -25.46 26.23
N GLY A 162 -10.60 -24.53 25.33
CA GLY A 162 -10.30 -23.10 25.46
C GLY A 162 -8.81 -22.76 25.44
N CYS A 163 -7.95 -23.67 24.95
CA CYS A 163 -6.50 -23.45 24.86
C CYS A 163 -6.01 -23.52 23.41
N VAL A 164 -4.76 -23.09 23.24
CA VAL A 164 -4.01 -23.14 21.98
C VAL A 164 -2.71 -23.89 22.24
N GLU A 165 -2.32 -24.75 21.32
CA GLU A 165 -0.99 -25.34 21.30
C GLU A 165 -0.25 -24.92 20.02
N SER A 166 1.06 -24.72 20.15
CA SER A 166 1.95 -24.44 19.02
C SER A 166 2.80 -25.67 18.71
N VAL A 167 2.85 -26.04 17.44
CA VAL A 167 3.62 -27.17 16.93
C VAL A 167 4.63 -26.64 15.93
N GLU A 168 5.91 -26.74 16.29
CA GLU A 168 6.99 -26.44 15.37
C GLU A 168 7.18 -27.60 14.39
N VAL A 169 7.18 -27.29 13.09
CA VAL A 169 7.40 -28.27 12.03
C VAL A 169 8.48 -27.77 11.09
N SER A 170 9.37 -28.68 10.67
CA SER A 170 10.42 -28.37 9.71
C SER A 170 10.61 -29.48 8.70
N TRP A 171 10.91 -29.09 7.46
CA TRP A 171 11.21 -30.01 6.36
C TRP A 171 12.03 -29.31 5.28
N THR A 172 12.68 -30.08 4.42
CA THR A 172 13.38 -29.54 3.25
C THR A 172 12.49 -29.67 2.01
N ILE A 173 12.40 -28.60 1.20
CA ILE A 173 11.70 -28.64 -0.08
C ILE A 173 12.42 -29.62 -1.03
N ALA A 174 11.70 -30.65 -1.47
CA ALA A 174 12.22 -31.60 -2.45
C ALA A 174 12.48 -30.92 -3.80
N ASP A 175 13.31 -31.55 -4.63
CA ASP A 175 13.58 -31.06 -5.99
C ASP A 175 12.30 -30.89 -6.81
N VAL A 176 12.22 -29.76 -7.52
CA VAL A 176 11.12 -29.45 -8.44
C VAL A 176 11.60 -29.50 -9.89
N SER A 177 10.84 -30.18 -10.75
CA SER A 177 11.18 -30.31 -12.17
C SER A 177 11.00 -28.99 -12.94
N THR A 178 10.04 -28.17 -12.52
CA THR A 178 9.65 -26.90 -13.13
C THR A 178 9.23 -25.92 -12.04
N ASN A 179 9.51 -24.64 -12.26
CA ASN A 179 8.96 -23.59 -11.39
C ASN A 179 7.44 -23.55 -11.55
N GLY A 180 6.70 -23.35 -10.47
CA GLY A 180 5.24 -23.29 -10.55
C GLY A 180 4.54 -23.26 -9.20
N GLU A 181 3.22 -23.20 -9.27
CA GLU A 181 2.35 -23.25 -8.10
C GLU A 181 2.11 -24.70 -7.64
N HIS A 182 2.17 -24.90 -6.34
CA HIS A 182 1.92 -26.16 -5.63
C HIS A 182 0.99 -25.87 -4.46
N GLY A 183 0.01 -26.75 -4.22
CA GLY A 183 -0.85 -26.63 -3.04
C GLY A 183 -0.08 -26.98 -1.78
N TYR A 184 -0.06 -26.06 -0.80
CA TYR A 184 0.32 -26.33 0.58
C TYR A 184 -0.96 -26.46 1.42
N ALA A 185 -1.04 -27.51 2.22
CA ALA A 185 -2.19 -27.79 3.06
C ALA A 185 -1.75 -28.34 4.42
N VAL A 186 -2.32 -27.78 5.48
CA VAL A 186 -2.23 -28.31 6.83
C VAL A 186 -3.60 -28.82 7.22
N SER A 187 -3.70 -30.06 7.67
CA SER A 187 -4.97 -30.67 8.08
C SER A 187 -4.85 -31.23 9.49
N LEU A 188 -5.89 -31.00 10.29
CA LEU A 188 -6.08 -31.60 11.60
C LEU A 188 -7.26 -32.55 11.54
N GLU A 189 -7.03 -33.81 11.91
CA GLU A 189 -8.10 -34.79 12.12
C GLU A 189 -8.18 -35.14 13.60
N SER A 190 -9.35 -34.94 14.22
CA SER A 190 -9.57 -35.27 15.61
C SER A 190 -10.99 -35.80 15.86
N HIS A 191 -11.19 -36.40 17.03
CA HIS A 191 -12.50 -36.88 17.48
C HIS A 191 -13.49 -35.73 17.81
N ALA A 192 -12.99 -34.53 18.10
CA ALA A 192 -13.78 -33.35 18.44
C ALA A 192 -14.07 -32.45 17.21
N GLY A 193 -13.61 -32.84 16.02
CA GLY A 193 -13.71 -32.07 14.78
C GLY A 193 -12.39 -32.01 14.03
N GLY A 194 -12.44 -31.55 12.78
CA GLY A 194 -11.24 -31.35 11.96
C GLY A 194 -11.23 -29.97 11.34
N ASP A 195 -10.06 -29.56 10.89
CA ASP A 195 -9.88 -28.31 10.16
C ASP A 195 -8.79 -28.45 9.10
N SER A 196 -8.81 -27.57 8.11
CA SER A 196 -7.76 -27.47 7.11
C SER A 196 -7.40 -26.03 6.80
N TRP A 197 -6.09 -25.76 6.76
CA TRP A 197 -5.52 -24.52 6.26
C TRP A 197 -4.86 -24.78 4.92
N VAL A 198 -5.17 -23.98 3.90
CA VAL A 198 -4.63 -24.16 2.55
C VAL A 198 -4.10 -22.85 2.00
N SER A 199 -2.99 -22.94 1.27
CA SER A 199 -2.39 -21.81 0.57
C SER A 199 -1.65 -22.28 -0.68
N PRO A 200 -1.77 -21.59 -1.82
CA PRO A 200 -0.92 -21.86 -2.98
C PRO A 200 0.50 -21.37 -2.71
N TRP A 201 1.49 -22.23 -2.92
CA TRP A 201 2.91 -21.89 -2.81
C TRP A 201 3.59 -21.93 -4.17
N PHE A 202 4.49 -20.99 -4.44
CA PHE A 202 5.34 -21.02 -5.61
C PHE A 202 6.69 -21.64 -5.28
N LEU A 203 6.98 -22.77 -5.91
CA LEU A 203 8.26 -23.44 -5.78
C LEU A 203 9.08 -23.21 -7.04
N ALA A 204 10.36 -22.86 -6.84
CA ALA A 204 11.31 -22.73 -7.92
C ALA A 204 12.46 -23.73 -7.77
N LYS A 205 13.16 -23.98 -8.87
CA LYS A 205 14.41 -24.74 -8.86
C LYS A 205 15.43 -24.12 -7.88
N PRO A 206 16.46 -24.88 -7.47
CA PRO A 206 17.50 -24.33 -6.62
C PRO A 206 18.06 -23.04 -7.21
N PHE A 207 18.34 -22.07 -6.33
CA PHE A 207 18.89 -20.79 -6.73
C PHE A 207 20.13 -20.98 -7.62
N GLY A 208 20.21 -20.22 -8.72
CA GLY A 208 21.36 -20.29 -9.64
C GLY A 208 21.45 -21.54 -10.51
N SER A 209 20.49 -22.47 -10.42
CA SER A 209 20.45 -23.66 -11.28
C SER A 209 20.24 -23.32 -12.76
N SER A 210 19.53 -22.22 -13.05
CA SER A 210 19.47 -21.65 -14.39
C SER A 210 20.57 -20.61 -14.57
N ARG A 211 21.35 -20.71 -15.65
CA ARG A 211 22.23 -19.62 -16.12
C ARG A 211 21.41 -18.51 -16.78
N SER A 212 20.48 -17.95 -16.01
CA SER A 212 19.43 -17.06 -16.48
C SER A 212 19.95 -15.75 -17.08
N LEU A 213 21.18 -15.36 -16.74
CA LEU A 213 21.85 -14.15 -17.19
C LEU A 213 23.03 -14.43 -18.13
N GLN A 214 23.11 -15.63 -18.71
CA GLN A 214 24.17 -15.97 -19.66
C GLN A 214 24.26 -14.97 -20.81
N GLY A 215 25.46 -14.40 -21.02
CA GLY A 215 25.73 -13.43 -22.08
C GLY A 215 25.40 -11.98 -21.71
N ILE A 216 24.93 -11.71 -20.49
CA ILE A 216 24.70 -10.36 -19.99
C ILE A 216 25.95 -9.89 -19.23
N ALA A 217 26.49 -8.73 -19.63
CA ALA A 217 27.57 -8.06 -18.92
C ALA A 217 27.00 -6.90 -18.08
N VAL A 218 27.33 -6.88 -16.79
CA VAL A 218 26.79 -5.90 -15.83
C VAL A 218 27.93 -5.27 -15.04
N THR A 219 27.86 -3.95 -14.89
CA THR A 219 28.72 -3.21 -13.97
C THR A 219 27.96 -2.95 -12.68
N LEU A 220 28.38 -3.62 -11.61
CA LEU A 220 27.80 -3.57 -10.28
C LEU A 220 28.44 -2.44 -9.46
N VAL A 221 27.64 -1.47 -9.05
CA VAL A 221 28.07 -0.30 -8.27
C VAL A 221 27.64 -0.46 -6.81
N GLY A 222 28.59 -0.30 -5.88
CA GLY A 222 28.34 -0.32 -4.43
C GLY A 222 28.71 -1.65 -3.76
N SER A 223 27.76 -2.59 -3.64
CA SER A 223 27.96 -3.82 -2.85
C SER A 223 28.65 -4.94 -3.63
N LYS A 224 29.91 -5.24 -3.27
CA LYS A 224 30.66 -6.38 -3.84
C LYS A 224 30.02 -7.74 -3.54
N GLY A 225 29.19 -7.84 -2.50
CA GLY A 225 28.58 -9.11 -2.06
C GLY A 225 27.65 -9.77 -3.08
N LEU A 226 27.07 -8.99 -4.00
CA LEU A 226 26.20 -9.53 -5.05
C LEU A 226 26.99 -10.13 -6.23
N SER A 227 28.28 -9.81 -6.37
CA SER A 227 29.07 -10.15 -7.57
C SER A 227 29.19 -11.66 -7.81
N GLU A 228 29.52 -12.43 -6.78
CA GLU A 228 29.62 -13.90 -6.86
C GLU A 228 28.29 -14.55 -7.26
N THR A 229 27.20 -14.01 -6.73
CA THR A 229 25.85 -14.48 -6.99
C THR A 229 25.43 -14.26 -8.44
N PHE A 230 25.76 -13.11 -9.03
CA PHE A 230 25.53 -12.86 -10.46
C PHE A 230 26.40 -13.75 -11.37
N VAL A 231 27.64 -14.03 -10.97
CA VAL A 231 28.50 -14.99 -11.69
C VAL A 231 27.88 -16.38 -11.69
N LYS A 232 27.27 -16.83 -10.58
CA LYS A 232 26.51 -18.10 -10.52
C LYS A 232 25.34 -18.13 -11.51
N LEU A 233 24.65 -17.00 -11.69
CA LEU A 233 23.57 -16.85 -12.68
C LEU A 233 24.06 -16.74 -14.14
N GLY A 234 25.38 -16.73 -14.36
CA GLY A 234 26.00 -16.71 -15.68
C GLY A 234 26.30 -15.33 -16.25
N ALA A 235 26.16 -14.25 -15.46
CA ALA A 235 26.51 -12.90 -15.88
C ALA A 235 28.02 -12.65 -15.80
N SER A 236 28.52 -11.79 -16.69
CA SER A 236 29.87 -11.21 -16.58
C SER A 236 29.80 -9.95 -15.73
N VAL A 237 30.49 -9.90 -14.59
CA VAL A 237 30.37 -8.80 -13.63
C VAL A 237 31.66 -8.00 -13.50
N ARG A 238 31.57 -6.68 -13.71
CA ARG A 238 32.59 -5.71 -13.31
C ARG A 238 32.11 -5.00 -12.04
N CYS A 239 32.95 -4.85 -11.04
CA CYS A 239 32.59 -4.08 -9.84
C CYS A 239 33.15 -2.66 -9.93
N ALA A 240 32.34 -1.70 -9.48
CA ALA A 240 32.68 -0.30 -9.31
C ALA A 240 32.26 0.16 -7.90
N THR A 241 33.02 1.05 -7.28
CA THR A 241 32.69 1.56 -5.94
C THR A 241 31.70 2.72 -5.98
N SER A 242 31.67 3.48 -7.08
CA SER A 242 30.77 4.61 -7.30
C SER A 242 30.34 4.70 -8.77
N LEU A 243 29.34 5.54 -9.05
CA LEU A 243 28.91 5.84 -10.42
C LEU A 243 29.99 6.56 -11.25
N ASP A 244 31.00 7.15 -10.62
CA ASP A 244 32.08 7.85 -11.32
C ASP A 244 33.06 6.88 -11.98
N GLU A 245 33.18 5.67 -11.46
CA GLU A 245 34.01 4.59 -12.03
C GLU A 245 33.33 3.83 -13.18
N VAL A 246 32.08 4.17 -13.51
CA VAL A 246 31.36 3.64 -14.67
C VAL A 246 31.92 4.30 -15.94
N ASP A 247 32.37 3.49 -16.87
CA ASP A 247 32.95 3.90 -18.15
C ASP A 247 31.90 3.71 -19.26
N PRO A 248 31.35 4.79 -19.83
CA PRO A 248 30.33 4.69 -20.87
C PRO A 248 30.77 4.02 -22.18
N ASP A 249 32.07 3.96 -22.45
CA ASP A 249 32.59 3.33 -23.67
C ASP A 249 32.62 1.80 -23.53
N VAL A 250 32.83 1.30 -22.31
CA VAL A 250 32.95 -0.12 -21.97
C VAL A 250 31.64 -0.68 -21.42
N ASP A 251 30.98 0.04 -20.54
CA ASP A 251 29.79 -0.40 -19.84
C ASP A 251 28.53 -0.18 -20.69
N ARG A 252 27.56 -1.10 -20.51
CA ARG A 252 26.26 -1.03 -21.19
C ARG A 252 25.11 -1.13 -20.21
N ILE A 253 25.22 -2.02 -19.23
CA ILE A 253 24.24 -2.20 -18.16
C ILE A 253 24.92 -1.93 -16.83
N VAL A 254 24.33 -1.04 -16.04
CA VAL A 254 24.79 -0.70 -14.69
C VAL A 254 23.74 -1.18 -13.71
N LEU A 255 24.14 -2.00 -12.75
CA LEU A 255 23.31 -2.35 -11.61
C LEU A 255 23.81 -1.58 -10.39
N VAL A 256 22.97 -0.74 -9.83
CA VAL A 256 23.27 0.00 -8.62
C VAL A 256 22.67 -0.76 -7.44
N ALA A 257 23.55 -1.20 -6.54
CA ALA A 257 23.16 -1.98 -5.37
C ALA A 257 22.28 -1.16 -4.40
N PRO A 258 21.62 -1.83 -3.44
CA PRO A 258 20.81 -1.14 -2.45
C PRO A 258 21.62 -0.10 -1.67
N PHE A 259 20.97 0.98 -1.25
CA PHE A 259 21.50 2.01 -0.36
C PHE A 259 22.83 2.64 -0.82
N THR A 260 23.07 2.64 -2.13
CA THR A 260 24.32 3.12 -2.72
C THR A 260 24.23 4.59 -3.12
N ILE A 261 23.04 5.04 -3.52
CA ILE A 261 22.81 6.37 -4.06
C ILE A 261 22.52 7.38 -2.96
N LYS A 262 23.20 8.53 -3.05
CA LYS A 262 22.89 9.76 -2.31
C LYS A 262 22.22 10.78 -3.24
N ALA A 263 21.50 11.75 -2.69
CA ALA A 263 20.75 12.76 -3.46
C ALA A 263 21.59 13.48 -4.54
N ALA A 264 22.90 13.67 -4.31
CA ALA A 264 23.81 14.33 -5.26
C ALA A 264 24.14 13.50 -6.53
N ALA A 265 23.74 12.24 -6.61
CA ALA A 265 24.10 11.34 -7.71
C ALA A 265 23.31 11.57 -9.02
N ALA A 266 22.25 12.39 -8.98
CA ALA A 266 21.36 12.61 -10.13
C ALA A 266 22.09 13.13 -11.37
N SER A 267 23.06 14.05 -11.19
CA SER A 267 23.84 14.63 -12.30
C SER A 267 24.68 13.57 -13.01
N ARG A 268 25.35 12.70 -12.26
CA ARG A 268 26.14 11.61 -12.82
C ARG A 268 25.26 10.60 -13.54
N LEU A 269 24.11 10.25 -12.97
CA LEU A 269 23.18 9.32 -13.61
C LEU A 269 22.67 9.86 -14.95
N ARG A 270 22.33 11.16 -15.02
CA ARG A 270 21.94 11.83 -16.28
C ARG A 270 23.01 11.67 -17.35
N VAL A 271 24.28 11.87 -17.01
CA VAL A 271 25.41 11.70 -17.95
C VAL A 271 25.50 10.26 -18.48
N LEU A 272 25.30 9.26 -17.61
CA LEU A 272 25.32 7.85 -18.02
C LEU A 272 24.14 7.50 -18.95
N LEU A 273 22.95 8.01 -18.66
CA LEU A 273 21.77 7.81 -19.50
C LEU A 273 21.93 8.51 -20.86
N ASP A 274 22.54 9.70 -20.88
CA ASP A 274 22.87 10.40 -22.14
C ASP A 274 23.82 9.62 -23.03
N ALA A 275 24.78 8.91 -22.43
CA ALA A 275 25.68 8.02 -23.14
C ALA A 275 25.02 6.69 -23.57
N GLY A 276 23.74 6.48 -23.27
CA GLY A 276 22.97 5.33 -23.73
C GLY A 276 23.03 4.11 -22.80
N LEU A 277 23.50 4.28 -21.57
CA LEU A 277 23.58 3.18 -20.62
C LEU A 277 22.17 2.80 -20.12
N ARG A 278 22.01 1.52 -19.79
CA ARG A 278 20.81 1.01 -19.12
C ARG A 278 21.13 0.79 -17.65
N VAL A 279 20.40 1.47 -16.77
CA VAL A 279 20.64 1.43 -15.34
C VAL A 279 19.49 0.71 -14.64
N VAL A 280 19.82 -0.27 -13.80
CA VAL A 280 18.90 -0.88 -12.84
C VAL A 280 19.29 -0.37 -11.47
N LEU A 281 18.41 0.40 -10.85
CA LEU A 281 18.57 0.98 -9.53
C LEU A 281 17.73 0.20 -8.53
N LEU A 282 18.41 -0.48 -7.60
CA LEU A 282 17.77 -1.20 -6.50
C LEU A 282 17.38 -0.25 -5.36
N GLU A 283 16.92 -0.77 -4.24
CA GLU A 283 16.30 -0.02 -3.14
C GLU A 283 17.19 1.10 -2.62
N GLN A 284 16.65 2.30 -2.39
CA GLN A 284 17.45 3.46 -1.97
C GLN A 284 16.80 4.16 -0.78
N THR A 285 17.60 4.93 -0.03
CA THR A 285 17.12 5.77 1.08
C THR A 285 16.79 7.21 0.66
N ALA A 286 17.04 7.57 -0.60
CA ALA A 286 16.76 8.89 -1.14
C ALA A 286 16.20 8.79 -2.56
N SER A 287 15.26 9.68 -2.89
CA SER A 287 14.87 9.89 -4.28
C SER A 287 15.89 10.77 -4.99
N ILE A 288 16.25 10.37 -6.20
CA ILE A 288 16.98 11.20 -7.16
C ILE A 288 16.04 11.86 -8.16
N PHE A 289 14.75 11.51 -8.16
CA PHE A 289 13.79 11.91 -9.18
C PHE A 289 13.09 13.22 -8.81
N PRO A 290 13.23 14.27 -9.65
CA PRO A 290 12.41 15.46 -9.47
C PRO A 290 10.92 15.14 -9.60
N GLY A 291 10.09 15.74 -8.73
CA GLY A 291 8.64 15.48 -8.73
C GLY A 291 8.19 14.12 -8.20
N SER A 292 9.12 13.25 -7.77
CA SER A 292 8.80 11.93 -7.20
C SER A 292 9.61 11.73 -5.92
N PRO A 293 9.28 12.45 -4.83
CA PRO A 293 9.94 12.27 -3.54
C PRO A 293 9.73 10.84 -3.03
N MET A 294 10.55 10.41 -2.08
CA MET A 294 10.38 9.09 -1.47
C MET A 294 9.66 9.23 -0.12
N LYS A 295 8.73 8.32 0.14
CA LYS A 295 7.98 8.20 1.38
C LYS A 295 8.41 6.91 2.08
N GLU A 296 8.83 6.99 3.34
CA GLU A 296 8.99 5.80 4.19
C GLU A 296 7.61 5.19 4.44
N GLN A 297 7.44 3.95 4.00
CA GLN A 297 6.19 3.21 4.03
C GLN A 297 6.47 1.71 3.91
N SER A 298 6.41 1.00 5.03
CA SER A 298 6.48 -0.46 5.05
C SER A 298 5.14 -1.04 4.64
N VAL A 299 5.14 -1.88 3.60
CA VAL A 299 3.91 -2.46 3.02
C VAL A 299 4.12 -3.92 2.70
N VAL A 300 3.05 -4.69 2.81
CA VAL A 300 3.06 -6.15 2.66
C VAL A 300 2.76 -6.60 1.23
N SER A 301 2.43 -5.67 0.34
CA SER A 301 2.01 -5.95 -1.03
C SER A 301 2.48 -4.90 -2.03
N ALA A 302 2.67 -5.32 -3.28
CA ALA A 302 2.84 -4.44 -4.43
C ALA A 302 2.02 -4.97 -5.60
N TRP A 303 1.53 -4.08 -6.45
CA TRP A 303 0.54 -4.39 -7.46
C TRP A 303 1.03 -4.01 -8.84
N LYS A 304 0.92 -4.93 -9.80
CA LYS A 304 1.33 -4.71 -11.18
C LYS A 304 0.41 -3.68 -11.85
N ARG A 305 1.00 -2.62 -12.40
CA ARG A 305 0.31 -1.62 -13.23
C ARG A 305 0.60 -1.76 -14.71
N SER A 306 1.69 -2.46 -15.02
CA SER A 306 2.01 -2.84 -16.38
C SER A 306 2.16 -4.36 -16.51
N PRO A 307 1.10 -5.17 -16.28
CA PRO A 307 1.20 -6.63 -16.20
C PRO A 307 1.73 -7.31 -17.47
N LEU A 308 1.68 -6.63 -18.63
CA LEU A 308 2.24 -7.12 -19.90
C LEU A 308 3.74 -6.78 -20.07
N HIS A 309 4.33 -6.04 -19.14
CA HIS A 309 5.73 -5.62 -19.23
C HIS A 309 6.68 -6.81 -19.01
N PRO A 310 7.79 -6.94 -19.79
CA PRO A 310 8.71 -8.08 -19.68
C PRO A 310 9.28 -8.31 -18.28
N VAL A 311 9.38 -7.27 -17.46
CA VAL A 311 9.85 -7.38 -16.05
C VAL A 311 8.98 -8.33 -15.20
N PHE A 312 7.69 -8.49 -15.54
CA PHE A 312 6.75 -9.34 -14.81
C PHE A 312 6.53 -10.71 -15.46
N GLU A 313 7.32 -11.10 -16.45
CA GLU A 313 7.22 -12.42 -17.06
C GLU A 313 7.39 -13.52 -16.00
N GLY A 314 6.41 -14.41 -15.90
CA GLY A 314 6.38 -15.48 -14.90
C GLY A 314 6.04 -15.03 -13.46
N ILE A 315 5.69 -13.75 -13.24
CA ILE A 315 5.38 -13.22 -11.90
C ILE A 315 3.86 -13.05 -11.74
N GLY A 316 3.25 -13.92 -10.94
CA GLY A 316 1.84 -13.82 -10.52
C GLY A 316 1.60 -12.69 -9.51
N GLY A 317 0.34 -12.29 -9.32
CA GLY A 317 -0.03 -11.20 -8.39
C GLY A 317 0.35 -11.51 -6.94
N GLY A 318 0.11 -12.74 -6.47
CA GLY A 318 0.40 -13.15 -5.10
C GLY A 318 1.90 -13.23 -4.76
N LEU A 319 2.80 -13.25 -5.76
CA LEU A 319 4.25 -13.29 -5.52
C LEU A 319 4.82 -11.94 -5.05
N LEU A 320 4.08 -10.85 -5.25
CA LEU A 320 4.45 -9.52 -4.78
C LEU A 320 3.78 -9.22 -3.43
N SER A 321 3.63 -10.22 -2.58
CA SER A 321 3.07 -10.06 -1.23
C SER A 321 3.74 -10.99 -0.22
N PHE A 322 3.81 -10.57 1.05
CA PHE A 322 4.27 -11.36 2.19
C PHE A 322 5.63 -12.06 1.98
N TRP A 323 6.72 -11.29 1.97
CA TRP A 323 8.06 -11.79 1.65
C TRP A 323 8.83 -12.42 2.83
N GLY A 324 8.15 -12.67 3.94
CA GLY A 324 8.76 -13.09 5.19
C GLY A 324 7.83 -13.92 6.06
N GLU A 325 8.39 -14.44 7.14
CA GLU A 325 7.75 -15.41 8.03
C GLU A 325 6.96 -14.75 9.17
N THR A 326 7.24 -13.47 9.46
CA THR A 326 6.60 -12.73 10.55
C THR A 326 5.08 -12.61 10.32
N PRO A 327 4.24 -12.71 11.37
CA PRO A 327 2.79 -12.56 11.26
C PRO A 327 2.38 -11.20 10.68
N PHE A 328 1.24 -11.19 9.97
CA PHE A 328 0.68 -9.99 9.32
C PHE A 328 0.52 -8.77 10.25
N PRO A 329 0.08 -8.89 11.52
CA PRO A 329 -0.08 -7.70 12.37
C PRO A 329 1.22 -7.10 12.92
N ALA A 330 2.37 -7.75 12.74
CA ALA A 330 3.64 -7.23 13.26
C ALA A 330 4.07 -5.98 12.51
N LEU A 331 4.50 -4.93 13.20
CA LEU A 331 4.88 -3.67 12.54
C LEU A 331 6.38 -3.58 12.20
N ASP A 332 7.19 -4.42 12.83
CA ASP A 332 8.63 -4.55 12.68
C ASP A 332 9.03 -5.88 12.04
N GLY A 333 8.11 -6.49 11.30
CA GLY A 333 8.31 -7.82 10.71
C GLY A 333 9.14 -7.84 9.42
N ASP A 334 9.51 -9.05 9.04
CA ASP A 334 10.25 -9.32 7.80
C ASP A 334 9.30 -9.56 6.59
N HIS A 335 7.98 -9.58 6.80
CA HIS A 335 6.99 -9.91 5.77
C HIS A 335 6.73 -8.77 4.76
N PHE A 336 7.35 -7.61 4.94
CA PHE A 336 7.24 -6.48 4.04
C PHE A 336 7.89 -6.75 2.68
N VAL A 337 7.33 -6.15 1.63
CA VAL A 337 7.88 -6.19 0.27
C VAL A 337 8.61 -4.91 -0.09
N ILE A 338 8.31 -3.79 0.58
CA ILE A 338 8.89 -2.46 0.40
C ILE A 338 8.98 -1.80 1.77
N ARG A 339 10.03 -0.99 1.99
CA ARG A 339 10.17 -0.11 3.18
C ARG A 339 9.98 1.38 2.87
N SER A 340 10.20 1.77 1.62
CA SER A 340 10.04 3.14 1.13
C SER A 340 9.57 3.11 -0.32
N ALA A 341 8.63 3.97 -0.72
CA ALA A 341 8.14 4.03 -2.09
C ALA A 341 8.34 5.42 -2.69
N TYR A 342 8.52 5.50 -4.01
CA TYR A 342 8.53 6.78 -4.71
C TYR A 342 7.09 7.30 -4.85
N THR A 343 6.81 8.56 -4.55
CA THR A 343 5.47 9.12 -4.78
C THR A 343 5.17 9.19 -6.27
N LYS A 344 3.94 8.85 -6.67
CA LYS A 344 3.54 8.85 -8.07
C LYS A 344 3.68 10.22 -8.74
N CYS A 345 4.51 10.28 -9.79
CA CYS A 345 4.61 11.43 -10.68
C CYS A 345 3.40 11.52 -11.63
N ASP A 346 3.42 12.48 -12.56
CA ASP A 346 2.38 12.73 -13.56
C ASP A 346 2.36 11.73 -14.75
N ALA A 347 3.17 10.67 -14.68
CA ALA A 347 3.35 9.64 -15.70
C ALA A 347 3.89 10.11 -17.07
N ARG A 348 4.37 11.35 -17.17
CA ARG A 348 4.87 11.93 -18.43
C ARG A 348 6.23 11.35 -18.83
N HIS A 349 7.16 11.30 -17.88
CA HIS A 349 8.52 10.80 -18.11
C HIS A 349 8.77 9.41 -17.52
N ALA A 350 7.97 8.99 -16.53
CA ALA A 350 8.14 7.71 -15.85
C ALA A 350 6.90 6.84 -16.00
N ALA A 351 7.10 5.58 -16.37
CA ALA A 351 6.08 4.55 -16.37
C ALA A 351 6.02 3.90 -14.99
N CYS A 352 4.87 3.94 -14.32
CA CYS A 352 4.65 3.11 -13.14
C CYS A 352 4.47 1.65 -13.58
N LEU A 353 5.40 0.77 -13.21
CA LEU A 353 5.32 -0.66 -13.52
C LEU A 353 4.60 -1.42 -12.40
N ALA A 354 4.90 -1.07 -11.14
CA ALA A 354 4.15 -1.52 -9.97
C ALA A 354 3.95 -0.37 -8.98
N ASP A 355 2.79 -0.34 -8.33
CA ASP A 355 2.48 0.57 -7.23
C ASP A 355 2.21 -0.19 -5.92
N THR A 356 2.06 0.58 -4.84
CA THR A 356 1.78 0.07 -3.50
C THR A 356 1.06 1.13 -2.67
N GLY A 357 0.54 0.70 -1.54
CA GLY A 357 0.11 1.57 -0.45
C GLY A 357 -0.22 0.77 0.80
N ASP A 358 -0.18 1.44 1.94
CA ASP A 358 -0.50 0.89 3.26
C ASP A 358 -2.01 0.70 3.49
N GLY A 359 -2.83 1.27 2.60
CA GLY A 359 -4.27 1.29 2.75
C GLY A 359 -4.74 2.00 4.02
N GLY A 360 -4.00 2.97 4.55
CA GLY A 360 -4.35 3.69 5.78
C GLY A 360 -5.70 4.42 5.74
N PHE A 361 -6.08 4.98 6.89
CA PHE A 361 -7.31 5.78 7.03
C PHE A 361 -7.21 7.09 6.24
N GLY A 362 -8.29 7.51 5.56
CA GLY A 362 -8.31 8.71 4.71
C GLY A 362 -8.45 8.39 3.22
N ASN A 363 -7.72 9.11 2.36
CA ASN A 363 -8.03 9.24 0.93
C ASN A 363 -7.80 8.01 0.03
N GLY A 364 -7.50 6.85 0.62
CA GLY A 364 -6.98 5.69 -0.09
C GLY A 364 -5.53 5.90 -0.52
N ASP A 365 -4.64 4.96 -0.21
CA ASP A 365 -3.23 5.04 -0.60
C ASP A 365 -2.92 3.96 -1.64
N LEU A 366 -2.75 4.39 -2.89
CA LEU A 366 -1.98 3.72 -3.94
C LEU A 366 -1.06 4.74 -4.62
N GLU A 367 -0.53 5.68 -3.83
CA GLU A 367 0.31 6.78 -4.33
C GLU A 367 1.80 6.42 -4.32
N GLY A 368 2.19 5.28 -3.75
CA GLY A 368 3.55 4.76 -3.80
C GLY A 368 3.84 3.99 -5.09
N GLN A 369 4.96 4.25 -5.74
CA GLN A 369 5.51 3.51 -6.88
C GLN A 369 6.63 2.59 -6.37
N ALA A 370 6.42 1.29 -6.54
CA ALA A 370 7.34 0.23 -6.16
C ALA A 370 8.41 -0.03 -7.23
N LEU A 371 8.02 0.09 -8.50
CA LEU A 371 8.89 -0.10 -9.65
C LEU A 371 8.47 0.87 -10.76
N LEU A 372 9.44 1.62 -11.28
CA LEU A 372 9.22 2.57 -12.37
C LEU A 372 10.27 2.41 -13.48
N GLU A 373 9.88 2.75 -14.69
CA GLU A 373 10.73 2.79 -15.89
C GLU A 373 10.79 4.22 -16.44
N ILE A 374 12.00 4.70 -16.71
CA ILE A 374 12.25 6.01 -17.31
C ILE A 374 13.11 5.81 -18.55
N GLU A 375 12.63 6.32 -19.69
CA GLU A 375 13.44 6.47 -20.89
C GLU A 375 13.92 7.92 -20.95
N ASP A 376 15.23 8.14 -20.92
CA ASP A 376 15.80 9.48 -20.89
C ASP A 376 17.11 9.54 -21.68
N GLY A 377 17.20 10.53 -22.58
CA GLY A 377 18.28 10.59 -23.57
C GLY A 377 18.31 9.35 -24.47
N ALA A 378 19.46 8.69 -24.54
CA ALA A 378 19.63 7.42 -25.26
C ALA A 378 19.51 6.20 -24.33
N GLY A 379 19.30 6.41 -23.04
CA GLY A 379 19.39 5.39 -21.99
C GLY A 379 18.05 4.98 -21.41
N LEU A 380 18.13 4.01 -20.50
CA LEU A 380 17.01 3.43 -19.76
C LEU A 380 17.35 3.44 -18.27
N LEU A 381 16.38 3.75 -17.43
CA LEU A 381 16.46 3.56 -15.99
C LEU A 381 15.26 2.76 -15.48
N LEU A 382 15.54 1.65 -14.82
CA LEU A 382 14.57 0.92 -13.99
C LEU A 382 14.89 1.20 -12.53
N ALA A 383 13.96 1.80 -11.78
CA ALA A 383 14.15 2.06 -10.36
C ALA A 383 13.16 1.26 -9.51
N CYS A 384 13.68 0.46 -8.60
CA CYS A 384 12.94 -0.54 -7.84
C CYS A 384 13.14 -0.34 -6.34
N GLN A 385 12.04 -0.28 -5.60
CA GLN A 385 12.02 -0.23 -4.13
C GLN A 385 11.50 -1.53 -3.48
N LEU A 386 11.16 -2.52 -4.29
CA LEU A 386 10.93 -3.88 -3.77
C LEU A 386 12.22 -4.38 -3.15
N LEU A 387 12.13 -5.09 -2.02
CA LEU A 387 13.26 -5.57 -1.20
C LEU A 387 14.11 -6.69 -1.87
N ILE A 388 14.42 -6.52 -3.16
CA ILE A 388 15.21 -7.44 -3.98
C ILE A 388 16.57 -7.64 -3.34
N GLY A 389 17.28 -6.58 -2.97
CA GLY A 389 18.61 -6.66 -2.38
C GLY A 389 18.66 -7.47 -1.08
N GLU A 390 17.63 -7.33 -0.22
CA GLU A 390 17.49 -8.08 1.03
C GLU A 390 17.09 -9.55 0.78
N ARG A 391 16.25 -9.80 -0.24
CA ARG A 391 15.63 -11.10 -0.50
C ARG A 391 16.26 -11.90 -1.65
N PHE A 392 17.32 -11.38 -2.26
CA PHE A 392 17.98 -12.03 -3.37
C PHE A 392 18.69 -13.31 -2.92
N GLY A 393 18.41 -14.42 -3.61
CA GLY A 393 18.91 -15.74 -3.24
C GLY A 393 18.04 -16.48 -2.21
N ASP A 394 17.16 -15.77 -1.49
CA ASP A 394 16.19 -16.35 -0.55
C ASP A 394 14.82 -16.58 -1.23
N LEU A 395 14.33 -15.58 -1.98
CA LEU A 395 13.01 -15.64 -2.61
C LEU A 395 13.09 -15.82 -4.14
N PRO A 396 12.32 -16.77 -4.70
CA PRO A 396 12.23 -16.95 -6.15
C PRO A 396 11.80 -15.69 -6.90
N VAL A 397 10.83 -14.92 -6.39
CA VAL A 397 10.37 -13.70 -7.06
C VAL A 397 11.45 -12.63 -7.15
N ALA A 398 12.32 -12.50 -6.13
CA ALA A 398 13.40 -11.52 -6.13
C ALA A 398 14.43 -11.85 -7.21
N GLU A 399 14.77 -13.14 -7.37
CA GLU A 399 15.62 -13.61 -8.47
C GLU A 399 14.98 -13.37 -9.84
N LEU A 400 13.71 -13.77 -10.01
CA LEU A 400 12.97 -13.63 -11.27
C LEU A 400 12.85 -12.17 -11.69
N LEU A 401 12.44 -11.30 -10.77
CA LEU A 401 12.23 -9.88 -11.06
C LEU A 401 13.53 -9.19 -11.46
N LEU A 402 14.61 -9.39 -10.71
CA LEU A 402 15.92 -8.83 -11.03
C LEU A 402 16.46 -9.38 -12.36
N THR A 403 16.30 -10.67 -12.61
CA THR A 403 16.68 -11.29 -13.88
C THR A 403 15.91 -10.69 -15.04
N ASN A 404 14.60 -10.52 -14.91
CA ASN A 404 13.77 -9.93 -15.94
C ASN A 404 14.11 -8.45 -16.17
N MET A 405 14.41 -7.68 -15.12
CA MET A 405 14.90 -6.30 -15.24
C MET A 405 16.21 -6.22 -16.02
N LEU A 406 17.18 -7.10 -15.74
CA LEU A 406 18.46 -7.13 -16.45
C LEU A 406 18.31 -7.61 -17.90
N ARG A 407 17.45 -8.60 -18.16
CA ARG A 407 17.14 -9.05 -19.52
C ARG A 407 16.46 -7.95 -20.32
N HIS A 408 15.47 -7.29 -19.72
CA HIS A 408 14.81 -6.13 -20.33
C HIS A 408 15.83 -5.05 -20.65
N ALA A 409 16.69 -4.68 -19.69
CA ALA A 409 17.77 -3.73 -19.91
C ALA A 409 18.77 -4.16 -21.01
N ALA A 410 19.02 -5.47 -21.16
CA ALA A 410 19.89 -6.00 -22.21
C ALA A 410 19.24 -5.94 -23.61
N SER A 411 17.95 -6.29 -23.71
CA SER A 411 17.19 -6.29 -24.96
C SER A 411 16.57 -4.94 -25.31
N TRP A 412 16.58 -3.97 -24.38
CA TRP A 412 15.89 -2.71 -24.57
C TRP A 412 16.48 -1.92 -25.73
N SER A 413 15.57 -1.32 -26.48
CA SER A 413 15.85 -0.36 -27.54
C SER A 413 14.89 0.82 -27.38
N SER A 414 15.40 2.04 -27.59
CA SER A 414 14.55 3.24 -27.58
C SER A 414 13.34 3.05 -28.49
N ARG A 415 12.17 3.43 -28.00
CA ARG A 415 10.93 3.32 -28.78
C ARG A 415 11.03 4.16 -30.05
N SER A 416 10.44 3.63 -31.12
CA SER A 416 10.22 4.41 -32.33
C SER A 416 9.33 5.61 -31.99
N SER A 417 9.77 6.80 -32.36
CA SER A 417 8.98 8.01 -32.15
C SER A 417 7.72 7.92 -32.97
N VAL A 418 6.58 8.05 -32.33
CA VAL A 418 5.28 8.19 -32.99
C VAL A 418 4.86 9.64 -32.84
N GLU A 419 4.38 10.24 -33.93
CA GLU A 419 3.72 11.54 -33.85
C GLU A 419 2.44 11.37 -33.03
N VAL A 420 2.38 12.07 -31.89
CA VAL A 420 1.20 12.10 -31.03
C VAL A 420 0.69 13.54 -31.01
N GLU A 421 -0.59 13.72 -31.34
CA GLU A 421 -1.22 15.03 -31.37
C GLU A 421 -2.48 15.01 -30.52
N THR A 422 -2.57 15.96 -29.58
CA THR A 422 -3.77 16.15 -28.76
C THR A 422 -4.59 17.29 -29.35
N THR A 423 -5.89 17.07 -29.52
CA THR A 423 -6.80 18.02 -30.16
C THR A 423 -8.14 18.10 -29.42
N LYS A 424 -8.79 19.27 -29.55
CA LYS A 424 -10.20 19.49 -29.19
C LYS A 424 -11.04 19.85 -30.42
N GLU A 425 -10.53 19.57 -31.61
CA GLU A 425 -11.18 19.90 -32.89
C GLU A 425 -11.06 18.75 -33.90
N PHE A 426 -11.96 18.73 -34.88
CA PHE A 426 -11.89 17.82 -36.03
C PHE A 426 -11.20 18.50 -37.21
N SER A 427 -10.34 17.74 -37.90
CA SER A 427 -9.78 18.14 -39.19
C SER A 427 -9.43 16.91 -40.04
N LYS A 428 -9.63 17.01 -41.35
CA LYS A 428 -9.19 15.98 -42.30
C LYS A 428 -7.68 15.75 -42.27
N SER A 429 -6.88 16.78 -41.97
CA SER A 429 -5.43 16.64 -41.86
C SER A 429 -5.02 15.70 -40.72
N LEU A 430 -5.76 15.70 -39.60
CA LEU A 430 -5.50 14.80 -38.46
C LEU A 430 -5.78 13.35 -38.82
N LEU A 431 -6.83 13.09 -39.61
CA LEU A 431 -7.11 11.75 -40.15
C LEU A 431 -6.02 11.26 -41.09
N GLU A 432 -5.50 12.13 -41.95
CA GLU A 432 -4.38 11.79 -42.83
C GLU A 432 -3.11 11.46 -42.03
N LYS A 433 -2.83 12.19 -40.96
CA LYS A 433 -1.75 11.88 -40.02
C LYS A 433 -1.96 10.51 -39.35
N ALA A 434 -3.16 10.26 -38.82
CA ALA A 434 -3.51 8.97 -38.22
C ALA A 434 -3.32 7.83 -39.25
N ALA A 435 -3.79 8.00 -40.48
CA ALA A 435 -3.65 7.01 -41.54
C ALA A 435 -2.18 6.67 -41.85
N LYS A 436 -1.28 7.66 -41.72
CA LYS A 436 0.17 7.51 -41.92
C LYS A 436 0.90 6.88 -40.73
N GLY A 437 0.28 6.77 -39.56
CA GLY A 437 0.86 6.12 -38.38
C GLY A 437 0.78 6.94 -37.08
N ALA A 438 0.29 8.18 -37.11
CA ALA A 438 0.17 9.01 -35.92
C ALA A 438 -0.89 8.48 -34.93
N THR A 439 -0.76 8.87 -33.67
CA THR A 439 -1.83 8.70 -32.65
C THR A 439 -2.46 10.05 -32.37
N ILE A 440 -3.75 10.18 -32.66
CA ILE A 440 -4.52 11.40 -32.38
C ILE A 440 -5.30 11.19 -31.09
N VAL A 441 -5.09 12.05 -30.10
CA VAL A 441 -5.83 12.04 -28.82
C VAL A 441 -6.86 13.17 -28.86
N VAL A 442 -8.13 12.81 -28.93
CA VAL A 442 -9.25 13.76 -28.94
C VAL A 442 -9.77 13.91 -27.51
N SER A 443 -9.50 15.05 -26.90
CA SER A 443 -9.85 15.33 -25.51
C SER A 443 -11.22 16.00 -25.40
N ASN A 444 -12.09 15.40 -24.59
CA ASN A 444 -13.45 15.85 -24.27
C ASN A 444 -14.27 16.37 -25.48
N PRO A 445 -14.35 15.61 -26.60
CA PRO A 445 -15.03 16.03 -27.83
C PRO A 445 -16.51 16.37 -27.63
N THR A 446 -17.01 17.43 -28.27
CA THR A 446 -18.46 17.74 -28.29
C THR A 446 -19.24 16.74 -29.14
N ASP A 447 -20.57 16.71 -29.02
CA ASP A 447 -21.40 15.76 -29.79
C ASP A 447 -21.29 16.01 -31.30
N ALA A 448 -21.16 17.28 -31.71
CA ALA A 448 -20.90 17.64 -33.10
C ALA A 448 -19.57 17.05 -33.59
N MET A 449 -18.51 17.13 -32.78
CA MET A 449 -17.22 16.55 -33.12
C MET A 449 -17.27 15.02 -33.17
N LEU A 450 -17.98 14.38 -32.23
CA LEU A 450 -18.16 12.92 -32.25
C LEU A 450 -18.85 12.47 -33.53
N ALA A 451 -19.86 13.22 -34.00
CA ALA A 451 -20.51 12.95 -35.28
C ALA A 451 -19.56 13.09 -36.48
N GLU A 452 -18.73 14.14 -36.51
CA GLU A 452 -17.73 14.35 -37.57
C GLU A 452 -16.66 13.25 -37.60
N TRP A 453 -16.06 12.96 -36.45
CA TRP A 453 -15.09 11.86 -36.30
C TRP A 453 -15.73 10.51 -36.61
N GLY A 454 -16.95 10.26 -36.15
CA GLY A 454 -17.69 9.02 -36.35
C GLY A 454 -18.00 8.76 -37.82
N GLY A 455 -18.46 9.79 -38.54
CA GLY A 455 -18.67 9.73 -39.98
C GLY A 455 -17.38 9.44 -40.75
N ALA A 456 -16.28 10.10 -40.37
CA ALA A 456 -15.01 9.92 -41.07
C ALA A 456 -14.30 8.59 -40.78
N LEU A 457 -14.45 8.04 -39.57
CA LEU A 457 -13.88 6.75 -39.17
C LEU A 457 -14.81 5.57 -39.49
N ALA A 458 -16.04 5.84 -39.93
CA ALA A 458 -17.11 4.87 -40.10
C ALA A 458 -17.37 4.05 -38.81
N VAL A 459 -17.52 4.78 -37.69
CA VAL A 459 -17.82 4.25 -36.36
C VAL A 459 -18.91 5.11 -35.73
N ARG A 460 -19.88 4.48 -35.07
CA ARG A 460 -20.98 5.20 -34.41
C ARG A 460 -20.46 5.76 -33.08
N LEU A 461 -20.11 7.05 -33.06
CA LEU A 461 -19.68 7.75 -31.85
C LEU A 461 -20.82 8.61 -31.34
N GLU A 462 -21.45 8.15 -30.27
CA GLU A 462 -22.53 8.85 -29.58
C GLU A 462 -22.19 8.92 -28.11
N ALA A 463 -22.33 10.11 -27.52
CA ALA A 463 -22.17 10.32 -26.09
C ALA A 463 -23.53 10.51 -25.41
N ARG A 464 -23.59 10.15 -24.12
CA ARG A 464 -24.70 10.47 -23.23
C ARG A 464 -24.16 11.25 -22.04
N VAL A 465 -24.96 12.19 -21.56
CA VAL A 465 -24.67 12.93 -20.32
C VAL A 465 -25.12 12.07 -19.15
N ASP A 466 -24.26 11.87 -18.16
CA ASP A 466 -24.68 11.38 -16.85
C ASP A 466 -25.19 12.59 -16.06
N PRO A 467 -26.51 12.69 -15.75
CA PRO A 467 -27.09 13.86 -15.09
C PRO A 467 -26.53 14.07 -13.68
N HIS A 468 -25.87 13.07 -13.11
CA HIS A 468 -25.28 13.13 -11.78
C HIS A 468 -23.75 13.10 -11.78
N GLY A 469 -23.13 13.10 -12.95
CA GLY A 469 -21.68 13.06 -13.12
C GLY A 469 -21.07 11.69 -12.86
N ILE A 470 -19.95 11.43 -13.54
CA ILE A 470 -19.15 10.23 -13.39
C ILE A 470 -17.97 10.60 -12.50
N TYR A 471 -17.85 9.93 -11.36
CA TYR A 471 -16.79 10.18 -10.37
C TYR A 471 -15.66 9.16 -10.44
N GLN A 472 -15.76 8.16 -11.31
CA GLN A 472 -14.78 7.09 -11.39
C GLN A 472 -14.81 6.39 -12.75
N ALA A 473 -13.63 6.02 -13.24
CA ALA A 473 -13.47 5.08 -14.34
C ALA A 473 -12.56 3.90 -13.94
N VAL A 474 -12.69 2.78 -14.65
CA VAL A 474 -11.87 1.58 -14.50
C VAL A 474 -11.36 1.11 -15.86
N ARG A 475 -10.31 0.29 -15.89
CA ARG A 475 -9.81 -0.28 -17.14
C ARG A 475 -10.81 -1.30 -17.67
N ALA A 476 -11.09 -1.28 -18.97
CA ALA A 476 -12.10 -2.15 -19.59
C ALA A 476 -11.76 -3.65 -19.54
N THR A 477 -10.47 -4.00 -19.43
CA THR A 477 -9.99 -5.39 -19.37
C THR A 477 -9.03 -5.56 -18.19
N GLY A 478 -9.03 -6.73 -17.55
CA GLY A 478 -8.21 -6.99 -16.35
C GLY A 478 -6.70 -6.82 -16.57
N ALA A 479 -6.16 -7.27 -17.71
CA ALA A 479 -4.76 -7.04 -18.07
C ALA A 479 -4.48 -5.61 -18.63
N GLY A 480 -5.54 -4.87 -18.98
CA GLY A 480 -5.49 -3.53 -19.57
C GLY A 480 -5.00 -3.51 -21.03
N HIS A 481 -5.51 -2.58 -21.82
CA HIS A 481 -4.97 -2.27 -23.14
C HIS A 481 -3.55 -1.66 -23.00
N PRO A 482 -2.59 -1.89 -23.94
CA PRO A 482 -1.22 -1.35 -23.85
C PRO A 482 -1.14 0.17 -23.65
N LEU A 483 -2.11 0.93 -24.16
CA LEU A 483 -2.18 2.39 -24.00
C LEU A 483 -2.45 2.86 -22.57
N VAL A 484 -3.08 2.03 -21.73
CA VAL A 484 -3.45 2.40 -20.35
C VAL A 484 -2.61 1.69 -19.29
N GLN A 485 -1.50 1.05 -19.69
CA GLN A 485 -0.54 0.46 -18.76
C GLN A 485 0.11 1.58 -17.92
N GLY A 486 0.29 1.30 -16.63
CA GLY A 486 0.89 2.23 -15.66
C GLY A 486 -0.09 3.18 -14.97
N VAL A 487 -1.40 3.00 -15.19
CA VAL A 487 -2.47 3.78 -14.55
C VAL A 487 -3.33 2.85 -13.69
N SER A 488 -3.50 3.17 -12.42
CA SER A 488 -4.35 2.45 -11.47
C SER A 488 -5.82 2.93 -11.54
N HIS A 489 -6.76 2.14 -11.02
CA HIS A 489 -8.13 2.64 -10.84
C HIS A 489 -8.23 3.78 -9.81
N HIS A 490 -7.26 3.88 -8.89
CA HIS A 490 -7.14 5.02 -7.98
C HIS A 490 -6.87 6.33 -8.74
N ASP A 491 -5.99 6.28 -9.75
CA ASP A 491 -5.67 7.45 -10.59
C ASP A 491 -6.89 7.96 -11.37
N LEU A 492 -7.91 7.11 -11.56
CA LEU A 492 -9.14 7.37 -12.31
C LEU A 492 -10.35 7.63 -11.41
N CYS A 493 -10.15 7.71 -10.09
CA CYS A 493 -11.19 8.08 -9.14
C CYS A 493 -11.21 9.61 -8.96
N GLY A 494 -12.36 10.22 -8.73
CA GLY A 494 -12.52 11.64 -8.40
C GLY A 494 -13.00 11.87 -6.97
N ILE A 495 -13.27 10.79 -6.24
CA ILE A 495 -13.74 10.83 -4.85
C ILE A 495 -12.52 11.01 -3.94
N GLU A 496 -12.59 12.04 -3.10
CA GLU A 496 -11.56 12.40 -2.11
C GLU A 496 -12.10 12.31 -0.68
N LYS A 497 -13.43 12.33 -0.52
CA LYS A 497 -14.09 12.13 0.77
C LYS A 497 -14.30 10.64 1.00
N TRP A 498 -13.41 10.06 1.80
CA TRP A 498 -13.55 8.70 2.29
C TRP A 498 -13.87 8.72 3.78
N THR A 499 -13.98 7.53 4.38
CA THR A 499 -14.10 7.43 5.84
C THR A 499 -12.85 8.02 6.49
N TYR A 500 -13.02 9.03 7.34
CA TYR A 500 -11.97 9.78 8.05
C TYR A 500 -11.13 10.75 7.21
N SER A 501 -11.51 11.03 5.96
CA SER A 501 -10.95 12.16 5.21
C SER A 501 -11.42 13.50 5.79
N PRO A 502 -10.63 14.58 5.68
CA PRO A 502 -11.07 15.93 6.05
C PRO A 502 -12.35 16.30 5.29
N SER A 503 -13.39 16.73 6.01
CA SER A 503 -14.72 17.05 5.43
C SER A 503 -14.71 18.13 4.35
N LYS A 504 -13.64 18.93 4.31
CA LYS A 504 -13.42 20.03 3.36
C LYS A 504 -12.91 19.59 1.98
N LEU A 505 -12.41 18.36 1.82
CA LEU A 505 -11.92 17.90 0.51
C LEU A 505 -13.09 17.71 -0.47
N PRO A 506 -13.13 18.37 -1.63
CA PRO A 506 -14.25 18.20 -2.57
C PRO A 506 -14.10 16.91 -3.39
N ASN A 507 -15.19 16.18 -3.57
CA ASN A 507 -15.27 15.14 -4.60
C ASN A 507 -15.36 15.82 -5.97
N LYS A 508 -14.66 15.30 -6.96
CA LYS A 508 -14.58 15.84 -8.31
C LYS A 508 -15.18 14.87 -9.33
N VAL A 509 -15.97 15.42 -10.26
CA VAL A 509 -16.44 14.68 -11.42
C VAL A 509 -15.25 14.44 -12.34
N VAL A 510 -15.02 13.19 -12.74
CA VAL A 510 -13.93 12.83 -13.67
C VAL A 510 -14.38 12.85 -15.13
N ALA A 511 -15.68 12.71 -15.38
CA ALA A 511 -16.29 12.88 -16.70
C ALA A 511 -17.77 13.26 -16.55
N SER A 512 -18.29 14.11 -17.44
CA SER A 512 -19.73 14.45 -17.47
C SER A 512 -20.52 13.62 -18.48
N ARG A 513 -19.81 12.91 -19.36
CA ARG A 513 -20.38 12.13 -20.47
C ARG A 513 -19.69 10.77 -20.58
N LEU A 514 -20.40 9.81 -21.15
CA LEU A 514 -19.89 8.50 -21.55
C LEU A 514 -20.22 8.24 -23.02
N LEU A 515 -19.33 7.54 -23.73
CA LEU A 515 -19.61 7.03 -25.07
C LEU A 515 -20.45 5.76 -24.96
N ILE A 516 -21.43 5.64 -25.84
CA ILE A 516 -22.18 4.40 -26.03
C ILE A 516 -21.23 3.39 -26.69
N PRO A 517 -21.13 2.15 -26.18
CA PRO A 517 -20.33 1.11 -26.82
C PRO A 517 -20.68 0.94 -28.30
N ALA A 518 -19.66 0.80 -29.14
CA ALA A 518 -19.83 0.75 -30.59
C ALA A 518 -18.90 -0.28 -31.22
N ALA A 519 -19.36 -0.91 -32.30
CA ALA A 519 -18.50 -1.78 -33.09
C ALA A 519 -17.31 -0.98 -33.63
N ARG A 520 -16.09 -1.52 -33.49
CA ARG A 520 -14.78 -0.89 -33.84
C ARG A 520 -14.25 0.17 -32.87
N LEU A 521 -14.95 0.44 -31.77
CA LEU A 521 -14.41 1.21 -30.65
C LEU A 521 -13.83 0.23 -29.63
N ASP A 522 -12.50 0.10 -29.60
CA ASP A 522 -11.84 -0.70 -28.58
C ASP A 522 -11.86 0.09 -27.26
N GLU A 523 -12.42 -0.51 -26.21
CA GLU A 523 -12.63 0.15 -24.93
C GLU A 523 -11.32 0.21 -24.13
N LEU A 524 -10.94 1.40 -23.67
CA LEU A 524 -9.76 1.59 -22.82
C LEU A 524 -10.18 1.73 -21.36
N LEU A 525 -11.08 2.67 -21.10
CA LEU A 525 -11.66 2.96 -19.78
C LEU A 525 -13.19 2.93 -19.86
N VAL A 526 -13.81 2.38 -18.84
CA VAL A 526 -15.27 2.24 -18.72
C VAL A 526 -15.76 2.71 -17.35
N THR A 527 -17.07 2.89 -17.21
CA THR A 527 -17.70 3.20 -15.92
C THR A 527 -17.56 2.04 -14.93
N ALA A 528 -17.37 2.36 -13.65
CA ALA A 528 -17.24 1.38 -12.57
C ALA A 528 -18.63 0.93 -12.06
N GLN A 529 -19.30 0.04 -12.79
CA GLN A 529 -20.72 -0.28 -12.54
C GLN A 529 -21.05 -0.84 -11.14
N ARG A 530 -20.09 -1.54 -10.52
CA ARG A 530 -20.29 -2.28 -9.26
C ARG A 530 -19.54 -1.68 -8.07
N SER A 531 -18.92 -0.52 -8.26
CA SER A 531 -18.10 0.14 -7.24
C SER A 531 -18.93 0.78 -6.11
N ALA A 532 -20.07 1.37 -6.47
CA ALA A 532 -20.96 2.17 -5.60
C ALA A 532 -20.29 3.32 -4.82
N LEU A 533 -19.06 3.69 -5.14
CA LEU A 533 -18.36 4.76 -4.41
C LEU A 533 -19.09 6.10 -4.53
N ARG A 534 -19.72 6.40 -5.67
CA ARG A 534 -20.52 7.61 -5.84
C ARG A 534 -21.71 7.60 -4.89
N GLU A 535 -22.44 6.51 -4.87
CA GLU A 535 -23.64 6.34 -4.06
C GLU A 535 -23.30 6.37 -2.55
N LEU A 536 -22.15 5.81 -2.17
CA LEU A 536 -21.68 5.81 -0.79
C LEU A 536 -21.13 7.18 -0.32
N PHE A 537 -20.34 7.86 -1.15
CA PHE A 537 -19.53 9.01 -0.68
C PHE A 537 -19.90 10.36 -1.30
N VAL A 538 -20.62 10.38 -2.42
CA VAL A 538 -21.17 11.61 -3.01
C VAL A 538 -22.60 11.84 -2.56
N TYR A 539 -23.41 10.77 -2.50
CA TYR A 539 -24.82 10.84 -2.05
C TYR A 539 -25.02 10.47 -0.57
N GLU A 540 -23.92 10.40 0.20
CA GLU A 540 -23.95 10.15 1.64
C GLU A 540 -24.58 8.80 2.05
N GLY A 541 -24.68 7.84 1.12
CA GLY A 541 -25.15 6.48 1.39
C GLY A 541 -24.18 5.63 2.24
N GLY A 542 -22.98 6.14 2.52
CA GLY A 542 -21.92 5.45 3.26
C GLY A 542 -22.02 5.55 4.79
N THR A 543 -23.02 6.25 5.32
CA THR A 543 -23.32 6.28 6.77
C THR A 543 -23.63 4.88 7.29
N GLU A 544 -23.45 4.67 8.61
CA GLU A 544 -23.64 3.35 9.22
C GLU A 544 -25.05 2.77 8.94
N ALA A 545 -26.08 3.61 9.01
CA ALA A 545 -27.46 3.20 8.76
C ALA A 545 -27.76 2.85 7.29
N LEU A 546 -27.09 3.50 6.34
CA LEU A 546 -27.41 3.42 4.90
C LEU A 546 -26.45 2.56 4.09
N ARG A 547 -25.27 2.20 4.62
CA ARG A 547 -24.22 1.52 3.84
C ARG A 547 -24.70 0.21 3.22
N ALA A 548 -25.20 -0.71 4.04
CA ALA A 548 -25.72 -1.99 3.57
C ALA A 548 -26.91 -1.81 2.63
N HIS A 549 -27.82 -0.87 2.92
CA HIS A 549 -28.94 -0.53 2.03
C HIS A 549 -28.44 -0.10 0.65
N THR A 550 -27.51 0.85 0.62
CA THR A 550 -26.93 1.42 -0.60
C THR A 550 -26.19 0.35 -1.41
N ALA A 551 -25.30 -0.43 -0.78
CA ALA A 551 -24.60 -1.52 -1.45
C ALA A 551 -25.57 -2.58 -2.00
N SER A 552 -26.61 -2.94 -1.23
CA SER A 552 -27.62 -3.91 -1.68
C SER A 552 -28.36 -3.44 -2.92
N ARG A 553 -28.73 -2.16 -2.95
CA ARG A 553 -29.45 -1.54 -4.07
C ARG A 553 -28.58 -1.39 -5.32
N PHE A 554 -27.36 -0.88 -5.17
CA PHE A 554 -26.51 -0.43 -6.29
C PHE A 554 -25.38 -1.38 -6.69
N CYS A 555 -25.02 -2.37 -5.86
CA CYS A 555 -23.99 -3.38 -6.20
C CYS A 555 -24.57 -4.78 -6.42
N TYR A 556 -25.57 -5.14 -5.61
CA TYR A 556 -26.19 -6.47 -5.60
C TYR A 556 -27.59 -6.48 -6.24
N GLY A 557 -28.18 -5.30 -6.43
CA GLY A 557 -29.50 -5.11 -7.01
C GLY A 557 -29.51 -4.87 -8.51
N ASN A 558 -30.66 -4.41 -9.00
CA ASN A 558 -30.89 -4.13 -10.42
C ASN A 558 -30.59 -2.68 -10.80
N GLU A 559 -30.16 -1.84 -9.85
CA GLU A 559 -29.86 -0.42 -10.05
C GLU A 559 -28.36 -0.19 -10.25
N LEU A 560 -27.69 -1.05 -11.02
CA LEU A 560 -26.28 -0.86 -11.36
C LEU A 560 -26.09 0.47 -12.12
N ALA A 561 -24.95 1.12 -11.89
CA ALA A 561 -24.60 2.31 -12.67
C ALA A 561 -24.52 1.98 -14.17
N GLU A 562 -24.88 2.94 -15.02
CA GLU A 562 -24.91 2.73 -16.47
C GLU A 562 -23.53 2.35 -17.00
N TYR A 563 -23.48 1.36 -17.90
CA TYR A 563 -22.26 0.99 -18.61
C TYR A 563 -21.95 2.02 -19.70
N GLY A 564 -20.71 2.50 -19.74
CA GLY A 564 -20.28 3.45 -20.75
C GLY A 564 -18.78 3.47 -20.92
N VAL A 565 -18.34 3.87 -22.11
CA VAL A 565 -16.92 4.00 -22.44
C VAL A 565 -16.47 5.44 -22.14
N ILE A 566 -15.54 5.59 -21.20
CA ILE A 566 -14.96 6.89 -20.82
C ILE A 566 -13.79 7.24 -21.74
N ALA A 567 -13.01 6.24 -22.13
CA ALA A 567 -11.99 6.39 -23.14
C ALA A 567 -11.96 5.16 -24.06
N GLY A 568 -11.81 5.39 -25.35
CA GLY A 568 -11.80 4.32 -26.36
C GLY A 568 -10.87 4.66 -27.52
N VAL A 569 -10.48 3.65 -28.28
CA VAL A 569 -9.58 3.80 -29.43
C VAL A 569 -10.17 3.18 -30.68
N VAL A 570 -10.02 3.88 -31.81
CA VAL A 570 -10.39 3.42 -33.14
C VAL A 570 -9.13 3.36 -34.00
N ARG A 571 -8.86 2.19 -34.59
CA ARG A 571 -7.74 2.02 -35.53
C ARG A 571 -8.07 2.70 -36.87
N HIS A 572 -7.10 3.40 -37.43
CA HIS A 572 -7.25 4.08 -38.72
C HIS A 572 -5.94 4.06 -39.52
N GLY A 573 -5.94 3.37 -40.67
CA GLY A 573 -4.73 3.15 -41.45
C GLY A 573 -3.63 2.46 -40.64
N LYS A 574 -2.44 3.07 -40.58
CA LYS A 574 -1.31 2.59 -39.76
C LYS A 574 -1.31 3.11 -38.32
N GLY A 575 -2.15 4.09 -38.01
CA GLY A 575 -2.23 4.73 -36.70
C GLY A 575 -3.59 4.52 -36.04
N ARG A 576 -3.97 5.48 -35.20
CA ARG A 576 -5.17 5.37 -34.36
C ARG A 576 -5.69 6.72 -33.87
N VAL A 577 -6.96 6.75 -33.52
CA VAL A 577 -7.63 7.88 -32.87
C VAL A 577 -8.15 7.44 -31.52
N VAL A 578 -7.72 8.10 -30.46
CA VAL A 578 -8.12 7.85 -29.07
C VAL A 578 -9.09 8.95 -28.66
N PHE A 579 -10.26 8.58 -28.18
CA PHE A 579 -11.25 9.50 -27.61
C PHE A 579 -11.17 9.38 -26.09
N SER A 580 -10.98 10.49 -25.39
CA SER A 580 -11.02 10.55 -23.93
C SER A 580 -12.06 11.57 -23.48
N LEU A 581 -13.06 11.13 -22.72
CA LEU A 581 -14.07 12.00 -22.10
C LEU A 581 -13.70 12.44 -20.68
N LEU A 582 -12.51 12.09 -20.20
CA LEU A 582 -12.03 12.56 -18.91
C LEU A 582 -11.87 14.08 -18.90
N ASP A 583 -12.20 14.68 -17.76
CA ASP A 583 -12.00 16.09 -17.50
C ASP A 583 -10.50 16.42 -17.49
N ASP A 584 -10.11 17.28 -18.43
CA ASP A 584 -8.75 17.75 -18.65
C ASP A 584 -8.58 19.24 -18.29
N THR A 585 -9.53 19.82 -17.55
CA THR A 585 -9.48 21.21 -17.09
C THR A 585 -8.45 21.40 -15.99
N ALA A 586 -8.02 22.66 -15.76
CA ALA A 586 -7.08 22.99 -14.68
C ALA A 586 -7.63 22.67 -13.27
N GLU A 587 -8.94 22.49 -13.13
CA GLU A 587 -9.59 22.13 -11.88
C GLU A 587 -9.66 20.61 -11.64
N ALA A 588 -9.32 19.80 -12.65
CA ALA A 588 -9.32 18.34 -12.56
C ALA A 588 -8.35 17.85 -11.46
N PRO A 589 -8.62 16.71 -10.81
CA PRO A 589 -7.64 16.05 -9.96
C PRO A 589 -6.30 15.85 -10.70
N SER A 590 -5.19 16.20 -10.06
CA SER A 590 -3.84 16.03 -10.65
C SER A 590 -3.57 14.59 -11.10
N ARG A 591 -4.18 13.60 -10.42
CA ARG A 591 -4.12 12.18 -10.79
C ARG A 591 -4.76 11.85 -12.15
N LEU A 592 -5.78 12.58 -12.60
CA LEU A 592 -6.39 12.34 -13.93
C LEU A 592 -5.43 12.67 -15.07
N VAL A 593 -4.52 13.63 -14.86
CA VAL A 593 -3.50 14.00 -15.86
C VAL A 593 -2.58 12.81 -16.16
N ARG A 594 -2.33 11.94 -15.17
CA ARG A 594 -1.50 10.72 -15.34
C ARG A 594 -2.02 9.83 -16.46
N HIS A 595 -3.34 9.74 -16.63
CA HIS A 595 -3.93 8.91 -17.67
C HIS A 595 -3.58 9.40 -19.08
N LEU A 596 -3.79 10.70 -19.36
CA LEU A 596 -3.51 11.26 -20.68
C LEU A 596 -2.02 11.20 -20.99
N ASN A 597 -1.17 11.50 -20.01
CA ASN A 597 0.28 11.36 -20.14
C ASN A 597 0.70 9.92 -20.39
N ALA A 598 0.11 8.95 -19.68
CA ALA A 598 0.37 7.53 -19.89
C ALA A 598 -0.04 7.08 -21.31
N ILE A 599 -1.20 7.52 -21.82
CA ILE A 599 -1.62 7.22 -23.21
C ILE A 599 -0.59 7.73 -24.20
N ARG A 600 -0.16 9.00 -24.07
CA ARG A 600 0.79 9.61 -25.00
C ARG A 600 2.15 8.91 -24.96
N ARG A 601 2.67 8.64 -23.75
CA ARG A 601 3.91 7.87 -23.54
C ARG A 601 3.81 6.45 -24.10
N ASN A 602 2.73 5.73 -23.82
CA ASN A 602 2.50 4.37 -24.31
C ASN A 602 2.26 4.33 -25.83
N ALA A 603 1.78 5.43 -26.42
CA ALA A 603 1.67 5.56 -27.87
C ALA A 603 3.02 5.78 -28.56
N GLY A 604 4.07 6.14 -27.82
CA GLY A 604 5.43 6.37 -28.34
C GLY A 604 5.79 7.85 -28.56
N GLU A 605 5.10 8.77 -27.87
CA GLU A 605 5.47 10.19 -27.91
C GLU A 605 6.89 10.39 -27.37
N LYS A 606 7.72 11.15 -28.10
CA LYS A 606 9.00 11.66 -27.59
C LYS A 606 8.83 13.12 -27.17
N LEU A 607 9.16 13.40 -25.93
CA LEU A 607 9.09 14.74 -25.36
C LEU A 607 10.37 15.53 -25.65
N ALA A 608 10.23 16.84 -25.76
CA ALA A 608 11.37 17.74 -25.95
C ALA A 608 12.11 18.03 -24.62
N ASP A 609 11.38 18.03 -23.51
CA ASP A 609 11.87 18.17 -22.15
C ASP A 609 12.20 16.81 -21.52
N ARG A 610 13.01 16.85 -20.46
CA ARG A 610 13.51 15.66 -19.77
C ARG A 610 13.09 15.64 -18.31
N ILE A 611 13.10 14.45 -17.70
CA ILE A 611 12.70 14.28 -16.29
C ILE A 611 13.54 15.13 -15.33
N TRP A 612 14.81 15.37 -15.66
CA TRP A 612 15.74 16.15 -14.85
C TRP A 612 15.55 17.66 -14.97
N ASP A 613 14.76 18.12 -15.94
CA ASP A 613 14.45 19.53 -16.12
C ASP A 613 13.23 19.95 -15.27
N VAL A 614 12.56 18.98 -14.64
CA VAL A 614 11.52 19.21 -13.63
C VAL A 614 12.19 19.64 -12.31
N PRO A 615 11.67 20.64 -11.58
CA PRO A 615 12.22 21.04 -10.28
C PRO A 615 12.20 19.88 -9.28
N ALA A 616 13.30 19.72 -8.52
CA ALA A 616 13.30 18.80 -7.40
C ALA A 616 12.21 19.20 -6.39
N VAL A 617 11.42 18.24 -5.95
CA VAL A 617 10.43 18.43 -4.88
C VAL A 617 11.08 17.88 -3.61
N GLU A 618 11.15 18.69 -2.56
CA GLU A 618 11.70 18.21 -1.28
C GLU A 618 10.90 16.98 -0.80
N SER A 619 11.61 16.01 -0.20
CA SER A 619 10.98 14.90 0.51
C SER A 619 9.97 15.43 1.52
N GLU A 620 8.86 14.72 1.69
CA GLU A 620 7.75 15.12 2.56
C GLU A 620 8.27 15.48 3.96
N LYS A 621 8.20 16.77 4.30
CA LYS A 621 8.60 17.28 5.61
C LYS A 621 7.46 17.00 6.58
N ARG A 622 7.61 15.99 7.45
CA ARG A 622 6.59 15.65 8.47
C ARG A 622 6.68 16.54 9.70
N SER A 623 7.88 17.04 10.01
CA SER A 623 8.10 17.97 11.11
C SER A 623 9.23 18.96 10.84
N ASP A 624 9.22 20.05 11.60
CA ASP A 624 10.32 21.00 11.78
C ASP A 624 11.29 20.59 12.90
N GLY A 625 11.18 19.36 13.40
CA GLY A 625 11.99 18.85 14.50
C GLY A 625 11.48 19.27 15.87
N PHE A 626 10.23 19.73 16.00
CA PHE A 626 9.65 20.05 17.31
C PHE A 626 8.12 19.87 17.28
N PRO A 627 7.47 19.64 18.44
CA PRO A 627 6.02 19.61 18.52
C PRO A 627 5.42 20.99 18.28
N THR A 628 4.32 21.04 17.54
CA THR A 628 3.48 22.25 17.41
C THR A 628 2.39 22.32 18.47
N ARG A 629 2.16 21.23 19.20
CA ARG A 629 1.22 21.12 20.32
C ARG A 629 1.78 20.20 21.39
N ILE A 630 1.45 20.48 22.65
CA ILE A 630 1.80 19.61 23.78
C ILE A 630 0.70 19.67 24.83
N HIS A 631 0.59 18.63 25.65
CA HIS A 631 -0.34 18.59 26.76
C HIS A 631 0.33 19.11 28.04
N ARG A 632 -0.26 20.11 28.69
CA ARG A 632 0.17 20.64 30.00
C ARG A 632 -0.72 20.07 31.09
N CYS A 633 -0.13 19.50 32.13
CA CYS A 633 -0.86 18.99 33.28
C CYS A 633 -1.40 20.16 34.12
N LEU A 634 -2.67 20.07 34.51
CA LEU A 634 -3.34 21.05 35.37
C LEU A 634 -3.26 20.69 36.86
N GLU A 635 -2.62 19.57 37.18
CA GLU A 635 -2.58 18.98 38.53
C GLU A 635 -1.14 18.85 39.01
N THR A 636 -0.96 18.98 40.32
CA THR A 636 0.31 18.71 40.98
C THR A 636 0.41 17.23 41.32
N HIS A 637 1.61 16.66 41.15
CA HIS A 637 1.87 15.25 41.42
C HIS A 637 2.98 15.11 42.47
N ASP A 638 2.75 14.21 43.43
CA ASP A 638 3.82 13.71 44.30
C ASP A 638 4.70 12.69 43.56
N ALA A 639 5.76 12.22 44.20
CA ALA A 639 6.72 11.30 43.59
C ALA A 639 6.08 9.96 43.15
N GLU A 640 5.12 9.46 43.92
CA GLU A 640 4.42 8.20 43.62
C GLU A 640 3.49 8.35 42.41
N SER A 641 2.70 9.43 42.36
CA SER A 641 1.79 9.71 41.26
C SER A 641 2.54 10.08 39.98
N LEU A 642 3.68 10.78 40.09
CA LEU A 642 4.57 11.03 38.95
C LEU A 642 5.17 9.73 38.42
N SER A 643 5.55 8.79 39.29
CA SER A 643 6.06 7.47 38.87
C SER A 643 5.02 6.67 38.09
N ARG A 644 3.73 6.75 38.49
CA ARG A 644 2.62 6.14 37.75
C ARG A 644 2.42 6.78 36.36
N LEU A 645 2.51 8.11 36.28
CA LEU A 645 2.47 8.82 35.00
C LEU A 645 3.62 8.41 34.07
N VAL A 646 4.84 8.28 34.60
CA VAL A 646 6.00 7.81 33.82
C VAL A 646 5.77 6.38 33.33
N ALA A 647 5.28 5.46 34.19
CA ALA A 647 4.95 4.10 33.77
C ALA A 647 3.87 4.06 32.67
N ALA A 648 2.96 5.05 32.65
CA ALA A 648 1.94 5.19 31.61
C ALA A 648 2.46 5.74 30.27
N THR A 649 3.76 6.05 30.17
CA THR A 649 4.43 6.43 28.90
C THR A 649 4.95 5.23 28.11
N MET A 650 4.50 4.01 28.40
CA MET A 650 4.91 2.79 27.68
C MET A 650 4.69 2.94 26.16
N PRO A 651 5.68 2.61 25.32
CA PRO A 651 5.54 2.73 23.87
C PRO A 651 4.40 1.85 23.38
N LEU A 652 3.67 2.36 22.38
CA LEU A 652 2.58 1.65 21.76
C LEU A 652 2.90 1.49 20.28
N GLN A 653 2.95 0.23 19.85
CA GLN A 653 3.15 -0.08 18.45
C GLN A 653 1.91 0.30 17.62
N ASP A 654 0.72 0.44 18.23
CA ASP A 654 -0.50 0.82 17.52
C ASP A 654 -0.66 2.33 17.25
N PHE A 655 -1.08 2.67 16.03
CA PHE A 655 -1.39 4.06 15.62
C PHE A 655 -2.55 4.68 16.42
N PHE A 656 -3.48 3.85 16.92
CA PHE A 656 -4.60 4.24 17.80
C PHE A 656 -4.29 4.08 19.28
N GLY A 657 -3.02 3.88 19.62
CA GLY A 657 -2.58 3.65 21.00
C GLY A 657 -3.22 4.65 21.96
N SER A 658 -3.89 4.12 22.98
CA SER A 658 -4.45 4.93 24.06
C SER A 658 -3.31 5.74 24.69
N ARG A 659 -3.42 7.08 24.71
CA ARG A 659 -2.47 7.93 25.44
C ARG A 659 -2.70 7.77 26.94
N GLN A 660 -2.28 6.64 27.52
CA GLN A 660 -2.62 6.26 28.89
C GLN A 660 -2.24 7.36 29.87
N MET A 661 -1.11 8.04 29.68
CA MET A 661 -0.72 9.17 30.51
C MET A 661 -1.75 10.32 30.51
N LEU A 662 -2.45 10.55 29.39
CA LEU A 662 -3.47 11.59 29.31
C LEU A 662 -4.78 11.23 30.03
N THR A 663 -4.98 9.96 30.37
CA THR A 663 -6.17 9.50 31.13
C THR A 663 -5.96 9.53 32.64
N GLN A 664 -4.72 9.67 33.10
CA GLN A 664 -4.36 9.58 34.53
C GLN A 664 -4.38 10.92 35.27
N SER A 665 -4.49 12.05 34.55
CA SER A 665 -4.55 13.40 35.12
C SER A 665 -5.44 14.30 34.26
N ARG A 666 -5.67 15.54 34.72
CA ARG A 666 -6.27 16.59 33.88
C ARG A 666 -5.21 17.34 33.07
N TRP A 667 -5.46 17.47 31.78
CA TRP A 667 -4.56 18.08 30.81
C TRP A 667 -5.27 19.17 30.01
N GLU A 668 -4.50 20.15 29.55
CA GLU A 668 -4.91 21.05 28.48
C GLU A 668 -3.89 21.01 27.33
N GLU A 669 -4.37 21.09 26.10
CA GLU A 669 -3.50 21.18 24.93
C GLU A 669 -3.09 22.64 24.71
N ILE A 670 -1.78 22.90 24.63
CA ILE A 670 -1.22 24.22 24.33
C ILE A 670 -0.50 24.20 22.99
N GLU A 671 -0.63 25.28 22.22
CA GLU A 671 0.09 25.48 20.97
C GLU A 671 1.52 25.93 21.24
N ILE A 672 2.48 25.31 20.56
CA ILE A 672 3.90 25.64 20.61
C ILE A 672 4.30 26.30 19.30
N LYS A 673 4.98 27.44 19.39
CA LYS A 673 5.57 28.13 18.23
C LYS A 673 7.08 27.97 18.26
N ASP A 674 7.64 27.47 17.16
CA ASP A 674 9.08 27.27 16.97
C ASP A 674 9.74 26.46 18.11
N GLY A 675 9.02 25.48 18.66
CA GLY A 675 9.49 24.64 19.76
C GLY A 675 9.44 25.29 21.16
N TRP A 676 9.02 26.55 21.29
CA TRP A 676 9.04 27.30 22.55
C TRP A 676 7.77 27.17 23.39
N ILE A 677 7.96 26.82 24.66
CA ILE A 677 6.96 26.81 25.73
C ILE A 677 7.31 27.91 26.73
N THR A 678 6.32 28.64 27.22
CA THR A 678 6.51 29.70 28.23
C THR A 678 5.77 29.35 29.51
N ALA A 679 6.44 29.42 30.65
CA ALA A 679 5.84 29.18 31.95
C ALA A 679 5.02 30.40 32.40
N GLU A 680 3.81 30.18 32.91
CA GLU A 680 2.99 31.24 33.50
C GLU A 680 3.49 31.65 34.89
N ASN A 681 4.03 30.70 35.65
CA ASN A 681 4.55 30.89 37.00
C ASN A 681 5.88 30.12 37.19
N ALA A 682 6.42 30.12 38.41
CA ALA A 682 7.65 29.39 38.74
C ALA A 682 7.38 28.00 39.38
N GLU A 683 6.15 27.50 39.28
CA GLU A 683 5.77 26.18 39.78
C GLU A 683 6.21 25.09 38.80
N THR A 684 6.24 23.83 39.26
CA THR A 684 6.61 22.71 38.40
C THR A 684 5.52 22.47 37.36
N VAL A 685 5.92 22.47 36.10
CA VAL A 685 5.08 22.20 34.94
C VAL A 685 5.38 20.79 34.44
N ILE A 686 4.34 19.99 34.28
CA ILE A 686 4.44 18.66 33.66
C ILE A 686 3.85 18.77 32.26
N LEU A 687 4.64 18.37 31.27
CA LEU A 687 4.25 18.35 29.86
C LEU A 687 4.28 16.92 29.34
N ALA A 688 3.33 16.57 28.47
CA ALA A 688 3.27 15.27 27.84
C ALA A 688 3.02 15.40 26.33
N GLY A 689 3.65 14.52 25.56
CA GLY A 689 3.42 14.45 24.13
C GLY A 689 3.70 13.06 23.58
N THR A 690 3.37 12.88 22.31
CA THR A 690 3.62 11.63 21.60
C THR A 690 4.46 11.89 20.35
N ILE A 691 5.45 11.03 20.12
CA ILE A 691 6.30 11.04 18.93
C ILE A 691 6.04 9.74 18.20
N HIS A 692 5.58 9.84 16.96
CA HIS A 692 5.53 8.69 16.09
C HIS A 692 6.82 8.58 15.29
N SER A 693 7.49 7.44 15.41
CA SER A 693 8.64 7.07 14.60
C SER A 693 8.24 6.02 13.56
N PRO A 694 8.47 6.27 12.25
CA PRO A 694 8.08 5.33 11.21
C PRO A 694 8.85 4.00 11.23
N ARG A 695 9.99 3.98 11.92
CA ARG A 695 10.83 2.80 12.18
C ARG A 695 11.41 2.91 13.57
N ALA A 696 11.87 1.79 14.13
CA ALA A 696 12.67 1.83 15.33
C ALA A 696 13.93 2.67 15.09
N ARG A 697 14.26 3.56 16.02
CA ARG A 697 15.52 4.29 16.10
C ARG A 697 16.33 3.58 17.16
N LYS A 698 17.35 2.86 16.67
CA LYS A 698 18.24 1.94 17.40
C LYS A 698 17.56 0.71 18.04
N ASN A 699 17.56 -0.39 17.27
CA ASN A 699 17.66 -1.75 17.80
C ASN A 699 18.82 -2.47 17.06
N VAL A 700 19.85 -2.86 17.81
CA VAL A 700 21.17 -3.31 17.32
C VAL A 700 21.11 -4.63 16.52
N GLU A 701 20.01 -5.39 16.67
CA GLU A 701 19.83 -6.74 16.11
C GLU A 701 19.41 -6.77 14.64
N THR A 702 19.03 -5.64 14.02
CA THR A 702 18.43 -5.63 12.67
C THR A 702 19.37 -5.19 11.55
N SER A 703 20.62 -4.80 11.84
CA SER A 703 21.58 -4.45 10.78
C SER A 703 22.40 -5.67 10.37
N LEU A 704 22.61 -5.84 9.05
CA LEU A 704 23.48 -6.88 8.44
C LEU A 704 24.90 -6.96 9.04
N LEU A 705 25.30 -6.00 9.87
CA LEU A 705 26.62 -5.86 10.49
C LEU A 705 26.59 -5.79 12.02
N ASN A 706 25.44 -5.96 12.69
CA ASN A 706 25.29 -5.77 14.16
C ASN A 706 25.87 -4.42 14.66
N CYS A 707 25.77 -3.38 13.83
CA CYS A 707 26.20 -2.02 14.15
C CYS A 707 25.02 -1.05 14.01
N PRO A 708 24.87 -0.05 14.91
CA PRO A 708 23.82 0.96 14.76
C PRO A 708 23.97 1.70 13.44
N ASN A 709 22.88 1.93 12.71
CA ASN A 709 22.89 2.84 11.58
C ASN A 709 23.11 4.27 12.09
N PRO A 710 24.23 4.94 11.78
CA PRO A 710 24.50 6.29 12.28
C PRO A 710 23.44 7.29 11.81
N GLU A 711 22.83 7.08 10.64
CA GLU A 711 21.79 7.95 10.10
C GLU A 711 20.46 7.88 10.87
N GLU A 712 20.28 6.86 11.73
CA GLU A 712 19.10 6.70 12.58
C GLU A 712 19.29 7.27 13.98
N GLN A 713 20.44 7.87 14.29
CA GLN A 713 20.66 8.53 15.56
C GLN A 713 19.81 9.80 15.67
N VAL A 714 18.98 9.83 16.70
CA VAL A 714 18.15 10.97 17.04
C VAL A 714 18.68 11.63 18.32
N PHE A 715 18.67 12.96 18.31
CA PHE A 715 19.08 13.83 19.41
C PHE A 715 17.88 14.67 19.83
N CYS A 716 17.74 14.92 21.13
CA CYS A 716 16.80 15.92 21.64
C CYS A 716 17.59 16.98 22.41
N ASP A 717 17.43 18.23 22.01
CA ASP A 717 17.97 19.38 22.71
C ASP A 717 16.89 20.04 23.54
N PHE A 718 17.22 20.39 24.78
CA PHE A 718 16.46 21.31 25.61
C PHE A 718 17.26 22.59 25.82
N GLU A 719 16.66 23.73 25.50
CA GLU A 719 17.24 25.06 25.70
C GLU A 719 16.27 25.89 26.54
N GLY A 720 16.73 26.60 27.57
CA GLY A 720 15.81 27.40 28.37
C GLY A 720 16.34 27.81 29.74
N ASP A 721 15.40 28.04 30.66
CA ASP A 721 15.67 28.43 32.05
C ASP A 721 14.95 27.49 33.03
N GLY A 722 15.64 27.12 34.11
CA GLY A 722 15.15 26.18 35.12
C GLY A 722 15.65 24.73 34.93
N THR A 723 15.10 23.81 35.72
CA THR A 723 15.50 22.40 35.72
C THR A 723 14.52 21.56 34.91
N VAL A 724 15.03 20.71 34.03
CA VAL A 724 14.22 19.78 33.22
C VAL A 724 14.56 18.33 33.55
N THR A 725 13.55 17.49 33.64
CA THR A 725 13.66 16.03 33.66
C THR A 725 12.87 15.49 32.48
N PHE A 726 13.49 14.65 31.65
CA PHE A 726 12.89 14.07 30.46
C PHE A 726 12.72 12.57 30.63
N HIS A 727 11.48 12.11 30.49
CA HIS A 727 11.10 10.71 30.49
C HIS A 727 10.58 10.31 29.11
N LEU A 728 10.94 9.11 28.65
CA LEU A 728 10.52 8.53 27.38
C LEU A 728 10.32 7.04 27.59
N ASN A 729 9.20 6.49 27.12
CA ASN A 729 8.97 5.03 27.09
C ASN A 729 9.21 4.34 28.44
N THR A 730 8.64 4.89 29.52
CA THR A 730 8.81 4.47 30.93
C THR A 730 10.17 4.74 31.58
N ALA A 731 11.18 5.15 30.80
CA ALA A 731 12.53 5.42 31.30
C ALA A 731 12.74 6.91 31.59
N SER A 732 13.50 7.21 32.64
CA SER A 732 14.06 8.55 32.87
C SER A 732 15.34 8.68 32.05
N ILE A 733 15.32 9.52 31.02
CA ILE A 733 16.41 9.63 30.05
C ILE A 733 17.46 10.65 30.50
N ALA A 734 17.03 11.81 30.97
CA ALA A 734 17.95 12.87 31.39
C ALA A 734 17.34 13.80 32.44
N GLN A 735 18.20 14.41 33.26
CA GLN A 735 17.86 15.50 34.16
C GLN A 735 18.98 16.54 34.13
N ALA A 736 18.65 17.82 33.93
CA ALA A 736 19.64 18.90 33.97
C ALA A 736 19.05 20.25 34.38
N ASP A 737 19.91 21.11 34.91
CA ASP A 737 19.64 22.55 35.07
C ASP A 737 20.09 23.29 33.80
N LEU A 738 19.17 24.02 33.18
CA LEU A 738 19.35 24.67 31.89
C LEU A 738 19.99 26.05 31.97
N ALA A 739 20.42 26.52 33.16
CA ALA A 739 21.02 27.84 33.43
C ALA A 739 22.01 28.35 32.35
N SER A 740 21.48 28.89 31.25
CA SER A 740 22.16 29.33 30.02
C SER A 740 22.91 28.23 29.23
N ARG A 741 22.49 26.96 29.32
CA ARG A 741 23.09 25.84 28.58
C ARG A 741 22.03 25.04 27.82
N VAL A 742 22.41 24.53 26.66
CA VAL A 742 21.61 23.53 25.94
C VAL A 742 21.92 22.15 26.51
N LEU A 743 20.91 21.45 27.02
CA LEU A 743 21.00 20.03 27.31
C LEU A 743 20.78 19.27 26.00
N THR A 744 21.83 18.64 25.47
CA THR A 744 21.69 17.69 24.35
C THR A 744 21.65 16.29 24.92
N ILE A 745 20.57 15.57 24.62
CA ILE A 745 20.41 14.14 24.86
C ILE A 745 20.76 13.42 23.55
N PRO A 746 21.93 12.78 23.45
CA PRO A 746 22.28 11.98 22.28
C PRO A 746 21.63 10.60 22.33
N ASP A 747 21.61 9.93 21.17
CA ASP A 747 21.31 8.50 21.09
C ASP A 747 19.97 8.11 21.72
N ILE A 748 18.91 8.84 21.37
CA ILE A 748 17.56 8.50 21.85
C ILE A 748 17.02 7.31 21.07
N ASP A 749 16.72 6.25 21.81
CA ASP A 749 16.07 5.06 21.27
C ASP A 749 14.56 5.29 21.16
N LEU A 750 14.00 5.01 19.99
CA LEU A 750 12.56 5.08 19.72
C LEU A 750 12.10 3.75 19.16
N GLU A 751 10.98 3.24 19.62
CA GLU A 751 10.32 2.11 18.99
C GLU A 751 9.65 2.54 17.69
N ALA A 752 9.43 1.58 16.77
CA ALA A 752 8.52 1.81 15.66
C ALA A 752 7.10 2.05 16.20
N GLY A 753 6.41 3.07 15.67
CA GLY A 753 5.09 3.47 16.17
C GLY A 753 5.15 4.64 17.15
N ASN A 754 4.24 4.64 18.14
CA ASN A 754 4.05 5.75 19.08
C ASN A 754 4.95 5.60 20.31
N ASN A 755 5.77 6.62 20.52
CA ASN A 755 6.64 6.78 21.67
C ASN A 755 6.09 7.92 22.53
N HIS A 756 5.91 7.70 23.82
CA HIS A 756 5.33 8.71 24.70
C HIS A 756 6.41 9.31 25.59
N TYR A 757 6.36 10.63 25.74
CA TYR A 757 7.31 11.35 26.57
C TYR A 757 6.62 12.25 27.58
N LEU A 758 7.32 12.45 28.70
CA LEU A 758 6.93 13.35 29.77
C LEU A 758 8.11 14.24 30.14
N ILE A 759 7.85 15.55 30.23
CA ILE A 759 8.83 16.55 30.64
C ILE A 759 8.36 17.11 31.97
N VAL A 760 9.18 16.97 33.01
CA VAL A 760 8.99 17.66 34.29
C VAL A 760 9.92 18.86 34.31
N TRP A 761 9.35 20.04 34.16
CA TRP A 761 10.09 21.29 34.09
C TRP A 761 9.79 22.16 35.31
N LYS A 762 10.83 22.56 36.04
CA LYS A 762 10.76 23.55 37.11
C LYS A 762 11.37 24.86 36.60
N PRO A 763 10.56 25.84 36.18
CA PRO A 763 11.05 27.09 35.62
C PRO A 763 11.81 27.91 36.67
N GLY A 764 12.85 28.63 36.25
CA GLY A 764 13.62 29.50 37.16
C GLY A 764 12.81 30.71 37.65
N LYS A 765 11.80 31.13 36.88
CA LYS A 765 10.92 32.29 37.14
C LYS A 765 9.66 32.23 36.29
N ALA A 766 8.66 33.03 36.64
CA ALA A 766 7.51 33.29 35.76
C ALA A 766 7.97 33.90 34.42
N GLY A 767 7.39 33.46 33.31
CA GLY A 767 7.79 33.85 31.96
C GLY A 767 9.11 33.21 31.48
N ALA A 768 9.70 32.30 32.24
CA ALA A 768 10.78 31.46 31.75
C ALA A 768 10.33 30.67 30.51
N LYS A 769 11.29 30.34 29.65
CA LYS A 769 11.03 29.64 28.40
C LYS A 769 11.79 28.33 28.35
N LEU A 770 11.18 27.34 27.72
CA LEU A 770 11.77 26.04 27.42
C LEU A 770 11.55 25.76 25.94
N ARG A 771 12.60 25.40 25.23
CA ARG A 771 12.57 24.91 23.86
C ARG A 771 12.95 23.45 23.84
N MET A 772 12.30 22.69 22.96
CA MET A 772 12.65 21.32 22.66
C MET A 772 12.87 21.14 21.15
N ASP A 773 14.05 20.71 20.73
CA ASP A 773 14.39 20.44 19.33
C ASP A 773 14.93 19.02 19.14
N TRP A 774 14.28 18.26 18.26
CA TRP A 774 14.65 16.94 17.79
C TRP A 774 15.48 17.05 16.50
N ARG A 775 16.65 16.39 16.49
CA ARG A 775 17.63 16.51 15.42
C ARG A 775 18.19 15.15 15.04
N ASN A 776 18.64 15.03 13.79
CA ASN A 776 19.39 13.87 13.32
C ASN A 776 20.89 13.98 13.65
N ILE A 777 21.68 12.97 13.26
CA ILE A 777 23.15 12.95 13.42
C ILE A 777 23.86 14.17 12.82
N MET A 778 23.31 14.75 11.75
CA MET A 778 23.85 15.95 11.11
C MET A 778 23.48 17.25 11.86
N ARG A 779 22.85 17.16 13.03
CA ARG A 779 22.37 18.30 13.84
C ARG A 779 21.36 19.19 13.12
N THR A 780 20.70 18.64 12.11
CA THR A 780 19.57 19.28 11.41
C THR A 780 18.25 18.76 11.99
N PRO A 781 17.15 19.52 11.86
CA PRO A 781 15.84 19.07 12.34
C PRO A 781 15.49 17.66 11.87
N GLU A 782 15.01 16.83 12.78
CA GLU A 782 14.53 15.50 12.44
C GLU A 782 13.17 15.59 11.76
N ARG A 783 13.17 15.52 10.43
CA ARG A 783 12.00 15.78 9.58
C ARG A 783 11.07 14.57 9.43
N THR A 784 11.50 13.38 9.83
CA THR A 784 10.73 12.13 9.63
C THR A 784 9.79 11.80 10.77
N LEU A 785 10.01 12.38 11.96
CA LEU A 785 9.15 12.19 13.13
C LEU A 785 7.84 12.98 12.98
N MET A 786 6.75 12.44 13.54
CA MET A 786 5.48 13.16 13.71
C MET A 786 5.22 13.38 15.19
N PHE A 787 4.73 14.57 15.53
CA PHE A 787 4.43 14.98 16.90
C PHE A 787 2.91 15.10 17.07
N PHE A 788 2.38 14.54 18.16
CA PHE A 788 0.93 14.41 18.42
C PHE A 788 0.52 14.75 19.85
#